data_AF-A0A7W7FVM5-F1
#
_entry.id   AF-A0A7W7FVM5-F1
#
_cell.length_a   1.000
_cell.length_b   1.000
_cell.length_c   1.000
_cell.angle_alpha   90.00
_cell.angle_beta   90.00
_cell.angle_gamma   90.00
#
_symmetry.space_group_name_H-M   'P 1'
#
loop_
_entity.id
_entity.type
_entity.pdbx_description
1 polymer ?
#
loop_
_entity_poly.entity_id
_entity_poly.type
_entity_poly.pdbx_seq_one_letter_code
_entity_poly.pdbx_strand_id
1 'polypeptide(L)'
;MSGQRVRRWWGLLLAPALAAGMLVPSAAAAPITPPPPTPAPPVANAPAPACAITAGGLIGDRWQALNAGAGPLGCPTGPEQDVPGRRGRKQGFERGEVVWSPDQGPNLVVSAYRVRNDVTLDWGPTNDPWSYDGFLIGWSHNGLSRVEDVYGGPRTWGTFTMPLTRGPGRYDFTVTGCDKRPGQSGFKCAQGAAIPVSLTLPDLAGTPTGCPGPAVEGNLGRRWRELGGATGKLGCPTGAAFNGPKGRVQGFAHGQLAESPGQGGNLVVATYSVQNRVYVEWGPTDGFFYDFFIVRWYQPGRDPRQADVKYRQDRRREGHFSFDAEVPGEIQVELQGCDNAVGGAKCNQGWTQRAATTVRSSGGVDLRGFTATQPAEAPRHLDKRRELVTEFQACQSVLSPTGEKAGEDTGIAWMAHLDRLRRKGVASQCENQAPSQELVNRALRQTQPYMTGSSTDDIPTCHRDADYDAVLKSLVVISSKYWDLLYPLTRTHLLRHLLTENGPHSVDDEKITVCGLVDVPETENHRLLIESSRYLSNQRLREATGDARYDNAANGMREHLLRQLQTFAKHDFMEYNARPYQRYSLNALLNLFDHAQDPAIRTAAQIVLDYATTKFALSSNQLRRAGPFRRIADRADADNQSYYAANSDPQTGFFQLWTGLLANTGDHIPRHYSGEALIVGVSGYLPPRAAIQRAMDKSVSYQHSFQHGPRPKLSFSADSAMPGLEIYASSPSFQLTAGGIWGNSGYGMDEVRGSKLYGRAQATTLMPTRNTPGRETRTDDLIRFDGFHNSGGPADRDRVNTCVSGGFACGLRLVVPQFLRECAQRVVEARWEFLNLNTPACGNLGVYVALNSVDKASASHGVVGVLHAVESTTMDFTAFHTRTRELNPNLTNEISTQEAGLMTTADGHRYQFKLNTNDNYDPLIKSVDGQPQPHWTTAPLAAGPILRSRGHEGFLEITHPECRATTTLDYRDPLNPRITTQPGTC
;
A
#
# COMPACT_ATOMS: atom_id res chain seq x y z
N MET A 1 40.17 9.03 -35.57
CA MET A 1 40.57 10.29 -36.26
C MET A 1 39.36 10.84 -37.01
N SER A 2 38.96 12.05 -36.61
CA SER A 2 38.19 13.07 -37.34
C SER A 2 37.47 12.73 -38.67
N GLY A 3 36.16 12.97 -38.68
CA GLY A 3 35.69 14.24 -39.28
C GLY A 3 35.08 14.21 -40.68
N GLN A 4 33.73 14.24 -40.71
CA GLN A 4 32.90 15.31 -41.31
C GLN A 4 32.92 15.61 -42.85
N ARG A 5 31.69 15.62 -43.40
CA ARG A 5 31.00 16.72 -44.14
C ARG A 5 30.63 16.55 -45.65
N VAL A 6 29.32 16.44 -45.89
CA VAL A 6 28.40 17.46 -46.49
C VAL A 6 28.30 17.69 -48.04
N ARG A 7 27.01 17.74 -48.49
CA ARG A 7 26.32 18.53 -49.56
C ARG A 7 26.11 18.00 -51.01
N ARG A 8 24.88 17.55 -51.32
CA ARG A 8 23.70 18.24 -51.94
C ARG A 8 23.89 19.00 -53.29
N TRP A 9 23.16 18.60 -54.37
CA TRP A 9 22.03 19.34 -55.03
C TRP A 9 21.83 19.20 -56.59
N TRP A 10 20.54 19.34 -57.01
CA TRP A 10 19.91 19.73 -58.32
C TRP A 10 20.09 18.82 -59.57
N GLY A 11 19.13 18.60 -60.49
CA GLY A 11 17.71 18.98 -60.71
C GLY A 11 17.41 19.20 -62.22
N LEU A 12 16.18 18.95 -62.75
CA LEU A 12 15.56 19.37 -64.06
C LEU A 12 15.48 18.28 -65.19
N LEU A 13 14.44 18.07 -66.04
CA LEU A 13 13.07 18.59 -66.27
C LEU A 13 12.23 17.68 -67.25
N LEU A 14 10.90 17.64 -67.01
CA LEU A 14 9.70 17.73 -67.90
C LEU A 14 9.25 16.68 -68.95
N ALA A 15 7.91 16.51 -68.94
CA ALA A 15 6.95 15.64 -69.67
C ALA A 15 6.32 16.34 -70.93
N PRO A 16 5.15 15.98 -71.58
CA PRO A 16 3.81 15.65 -70.99
C PRO A 16 2.75 14.85 -71.86
N ALA A 17 1.49 14.84 -71.36
CA ALA A 17 0.15 14.61 -71.99
C ALA A 17 -0.54 13.24 -71.71
N LEU A 18 -1.80 13.10 -71.25
CA LEU A 18 -2.96 14.00 -71.06
C LEU A 18 -4.03 13.39 -70.08
N ALA A 19 -4.62 14.26 -69.24
CA ALA A 19 -5.94 14.35 -68.55
C ALA A 19 -6.92 13.15 -68.41
N ALA A 20 -7.86 13.08 -67.45
CA ALA A 20 -8.10 13.67 -66.12
C ALA A 20 -9.42 13.04 -65.58
N GLY A 21 -9.48 12.69 -64.30
CA GLY A 21 -10.69 12.27 -63.57
C GLY A 21 -10.35 12.07 -62.09
N MET A 22 -10.71 13.03 -61.25
CA MET A 22 -10.29 13.13 -59.85
C MET A 22 -10.97 12.09 -58.94
N LEU A 23 -10.16 11.28 -58.24
CA LEU A 23 -10.49 10.67 -56.95
C LEU A 23 -9.27 10.89 -56.03
N VAL A 24 -9.50 11.54 -54.90
CA VAL A 24 -8.49 11.85 -53.88
C VAL A 24 -8.09 10.54 -53.16
N PRO A 25 -6.80 10.16 -53.10
CA PRO A 25 -6.38 9.03 -52.27
C PRO A 25 -6.22 9.50 -50.82
N SER A 26 -7.00 8.91 -49.92
CA SER A 26 -6.89 9.07 -48.48
C SER A 26 -5.52 8.61 -47.99
N ALA A 27 -4.82 9.50 -47.28
CA ALA A 27 -3.57 9.20 -46.61
C ALA A 27 -3.76 8.07 -45.58
N ALA A 28 -2.85 7.09 -45.61
CA ALA A 28 -2.75 6.05 -44.59
C ALA A 28 -2.50 6.70 -43.22
N ALA A 29 -3.41 6.45 -42.27
CA ALA A 29 -3.27 6.88 -40.89
C ALA A 29 -2.20 6.01 -40.18
N ALA A 30 -1.20 6.68 -39.62
CA ALA A 30 -0.21 6.09 -38.73
C ALA A 30 -0.87 5.47 -37.48
N PRO A 31 -0.26 4.43 -36.87
CA PRO A 31 -0.80 3.80 -35.67
C PRO A 31 -0.91 4.80 -34.52
N ILE A 32 -2.13 4.96 -34.01
CA ILE A 32 -2.43 5.80 -32.86
C ILE A 32 -2.02 5.01 -31.61
N THR A 33 -0.74 5.09 -31.23
CA THR A 33 -0.36 4.88 -29.83
C THR A 33 -1.08 5.96 -29.02
N PRO A 34 -1.84 5.64 -27.95
CA PRO A 34 -2.28 6.69 -27.04
C PRO A 34 -1.02 7.45 -26.60
N PRO A 35 -0.99 8.79 -26.68
CA PRO A 35 0.13 9.52 -26.12
C PRO A 35 0.27 9.11 -24.65
N PRO A 36 1.50 9.06 -24.10
CA PRO A 36 1.65 8.95 -22.65
C PRO A 36 0.73 10.01 -22.02
N PRO A 37 0.08 9.73 -20.88
CA PRO A 37 -0.68 10.77 -20.18
C PRO A 37 0.26 11.97 -20.09
N THR A 38 -0.11 13.05 -20.77
CA THR A 38 0.66 14.29 -20.69
C THR A 38 0.83 14.55 -19.21
N PRO A 39 2.06 14.61 -18.66
CA PRO A 39 2.23 15.01 -17.29
C PRO A 39 1.40 16.28 -17.15
N ALA A 40 0.51 16.32 -16.15
CA ALA A 40 -0.18 17.55 -15.82
C ALA A 40 0.89 18.64 -15.89
N PRO A 41 0.69 19.70 -16.69
CA PRO A 41 1.72 20.71 -16.89
C PRO A 41 2.26 21.07 -15.51
N PRO A 42 3.58 21.21 -15.34
CA PRO A 42 4.13 21.59 -14.04
C PRO A 42 3.29 22.76 -13.57
N VAL A 43 2.63 22.59 -12.41
CA VAL A 43 1.91 23.70 -11.78
C VAL A 43 2.99 24.75 -11.68
N ALA A 44 2.86 25.82 -12.48
CA ALA A 44 3.85 26.87 -12.49
C ALA A 44 3.97 27.28 -11.04
N ASN A 45 5.12 26.99 -10.43
CA ASN A 45 5.40 27.47 -9.09
C ASN A 45 5.14 28.97 -9.18
N ALA A 46 4.19 29.47 -8.41
CA ALA A 46 4.08 30.90 -8.23
C ALA A 46 5.50 31.36 -7.89
N PRO A 47 6.11 32.27 -8.66
CA PRO A 47 7.46 32.70 -8.38
C PRO A 47 7.49 33.12 -6.92
N ALA A 48 8.46 32.58 -6.17
CA ALA A 48 8.59 32.90 -4.75
C ALA A 48 8.47 34.42 -4.58
N PRO A 49 7.69 34.92 -3.61
CA PRO A 49 7.54 36.36 -3.43
C PRO A 49 8.93 36.99 -3.40
N ALA A 50 9.15 37.98 -4.26
CA ALA A 50 10.44 38.66 -4.32
C ALA A 50 10.66 39.33 -2.97
N CYS A 51 11.55 38.74 -2.16
CA CYS A 51 11.86 39.28 -0.86
C CYS A 51 12.64 40.59 -1.05
N ALA A 52 12.23 41.63 -0.33
CA ALA A 52 12.89 42.95 -0.39
C ALA A 52 14.35 42.90 0.12
N ILE A 53 14.64 41.95 1.01
CA ILE A 53 15.96 41.71 1.59
C ILE A 53 16.48 40.38 1.07
N THR A 54 17.74 40.35 0.69
CA THR A 54 18.45 39.12 0.29
C THR A 54 19.24 38.57 1.47
N ALA A 55 19.18 37.25 1.66
CA ALA A 55 20.04 36.53 2.59
C ALA A 55 21.27 36.00 1.82
N GLY A 56 22.47 36.17 2.39
CA GLY A 56 23.74 35.76 1.79
C GLY A 56 24.52 34.77 2.64
N GLY A 57 25.63 34.26 2.12
CA GLY A 57 26.50 33.30 2.82
C GLY A 57 25.77 32.01 3.23
N LEU A 58 26.28 31.33 4.26
CA LEU A 58 25.72 30.06 4.74
C LEU A 58 24.27 30.19 5.24
N ILE A 59 23.88 31.35 5.78
CA ILE A 59 22.50 31.63 6.17
C ILE A 59 21.59 31.69 4.94
N GLY A 60 22.02 32.41 3.90
CA GLY A 60 21.33 32.47 2.61
C GLY A 60 21.23 31.11 1.94
N ASP A 61 22.32 30.33 1.92
CA ASP A 61 22.34 28.97 1.37
C ASP A 61 21.34 28.06 2.08
N ARG A 62 21.28 28.15 3.42
CA ARG A 62 20.31 27.39 4.23
C ARG A 62 18.88 27.79 3.93
N TRP A 63 18.60 29.09 3.83
CA TRP A 63 17.28 29.61 3.49
C TRP A 63 16.84 29.16 2.11
N GLN A 64 17.72 29.24 1.11
CA GLN A 64 17.47 28.72 -0.25
C GLN A 64 17.23 27.20 -0.24
N ALA A 65 18.02 26.46 0.54
CA ALA A 65 17.86 25.02 0.66
C ALA A 65 16.52 24.60 1.30
N LEU A 66 15.95 25.47 2.15
CA LEU A 66 14.61 25.37 2.71
C LEU A 66 13.53 26.06 1.86
N ASN A 67 13.75 26.22 0.55
CA ASN A 67 12.78 26.78 -0.42
C ASN A 67 12.54 28.29 -0.32
N ALA A 68 13.50 29.04 0.24
CA ALA A 68 13.53 30.50 0.26
C ALA A 68 12.24 31.14 0.80
N GLY A 69 11.76 32.22 0.18
CA GLY A 69 10.56 32.95 0.62
C GLY A 69 9.27 32.13 0.55
N ALA A 70 9.24 31.09 -0.30
CA ALA A 70 8.15 30.12 -0.36
C ALA A 70 8.29 28.98 0.68
N GLY A 71 9.42 28.94 1.40
CA GLY A 71 9.73 27.98 2.44
C GLY A 71 9.14 28.32 3.81
N PRO A 72 9.40 27.48 4.81
CA PRO A 72 8.80 27.66 6.13
C PRO A 72 9.31 28.92 6.86
N LEU A 73 10.51 29.42 6.55
CA LEU A 73 11.07 30.64 7.13
C LEU A 73 10.39 31.93 6.64
N GLY A 74 9.91 31.97 5.39
CA GLY A 74 9.42 33.20 4.75
C GLY A 74 10.56 34.13 4.33
N CYS A 75 10.24 35.41 4.07
CA CYS A 75 11.25 36.39 3.67
C CYS A 75 12.15 36.85 4.85
N PRO A 76 13.41 37.25 4.59
CA PRO A 76 14.24 37.88 5.61
C PRO A 76 13.63 39.22 6.06
N THR A 77 13.71 39.53 7.36
CA THR A 77 13.14 40.75 7.94
C THR A 77 14.17 41.84 8.22
N GLY A 78 15.46 41.54 8.08
CA GLY A 78 16.57 42.46 8.29
C GLY A 78 17.88 41.92 7.72
N PRO A 79 18.96 42.73 7.69
CA PRO A 79 20.29 42.26 7.31
C PRO A 79 20.84 41.26 8.33
N GLU A 80 21.84 40.49 7.90
CA GLU A 80 22.62 39.60 8.77
C GLU A 80 23.44 40.41 9.80
N GLN A 81 23.47 39.93 11.04
CA GLN A 81 24.11 40.62 12.17
C GLN A 81 25.14 39.73 12.86
N ASP A 82 26.25 40.32 13.29
CA ASP A 82 27.24 39.64 14.14
C ASP A 82 26.64 39.32 15.53
N VAL A 83 27.01 38.17 16.07
CA VAL A 83 26.56 37.73 17.40
C VAL A 83 27.55 38.26 18.45
N PRO A 84 27.15 39.16 19.38
CA PRO A 84 28.07 39.74 20.35
C PRO A 84 28.80 38.67 21.19
N GLY A 85 30.13 38.75 21.25
CA GLY A 85 30.96 37.86 22.08
C GLY A 85 31.10 36.42 21.56
N ARG A 86 30.53 36.08 20.39
CA ARG A 86 30.65 34.77 19.74
C ARG A 86 31.15 34.96 18.31
N ARG A 87 31.91 34.01 17.79
CA ARG A 87 32.17 33.95 16.34
C ARG A 87 30.94 33.37 15.67
N GLY A 88 30.16 34.19 14.96
CA GLY A 88 28.99 33.74 14.24
C GLY A 88 28.05 34.88 13.87
N ARG A 89 27.03 34.54 13.09
CA ARG A 89 26.08 35.52 12.54
C ARG A 89 24.67 34.99 12.60
N LYS A 90 23.70 35.90 12.61
CA LYS A 90 22.28 35.57 12.67
C LYS A 90 21.45 36.49 11.80
N GLN A 91 20.31 35.99 11.35
CA GLN A 91 19.35 36.76 10.56
C GLN A 91 17.92 36.35 10.90
N GLY A 92 17.06 37.35 11.08
CA GLY A 92 15.63 37.16 11.30
C GLY A 92 14.86 36.97 9.99
N PHE A 93 13.80 36.18 10.06
CA PHE A 93 12.86 35.88 8.97
C PHE A 93 11.43 36.05 9.48
N GLU A 94 10.47 36.16 8.57
CA GLU A 94 9.04 36.38 8.89
C GLU A 94 8.49 35.34 9.89
N ARG A 95 8.98 34.11 9.83
CA ARG A 95 8.49 32.98 10.64
C ARG A 95 9.59 32.30 11.47
N GLY A 96 10.76 32.92 11.62
CA GLY A 96 11.88 32.29 12.29
C GLY A 96 13.19 33.10 12.35
N GLU A 97 14.26 32.43 12.75
CA GLU A 97 15.63 32.96 12.74
C GLU A 97 16.57 31.86 12.23
N VAL A 98 17.65 32.27 11.58
CA VAL A 98 18.73 31.38 11.15
C VAL A 98 20.05 31.90 11.67
N VAL A 99 20.88 31.00 12.19
CA VAL A 99 22.14 31.32 12.85
C VAL A 99 23.25 30.46 12.28
N TRP A 100 24.35 31.07 11.85
CA TRP A 100 25.61 30.40 11.57
C TRP A 100 26.46 30.34 12.84
N SER A 101 26.84 29.13 13.25
CA SER A 101 27.50 28.83 14.52
C SER A 101 28.73 27.92 14.32
N PRO A 102 29.89 28.48 13.91
CA PRO A 102 31.07 27.71 13.52
C PRO A 102 31.75 26.89 14.63
N ASP A 103 31.42 27.14 15.90
CA ASP A 103 32.10 26.52 17.06
C ASP A 103 31.98 24.98 17.10
N GLN A 104 30.91 24.43 16.52
CA GLN A 104 30.66 22.99 16.43
C GLN A 104 30.86 22.42 15.01
N GLY A 105 31.40 23.23 14.10
CA GLY A 105 31.64 22.89 12.70
C GLY A 105 31.56 24.14 11.83
N PRO A 106 32.51 24.38 10.91
CA PRO A 106 32.64 25.64 10.17
C PRO A 106 31.40 26.00 9.35
N ASN A 107 30.64 25.00 8.93
CA ASN A 107 29.45 25.14 8.10
C ASN A 107 28.14 24.98 8.88
N LEU A 108 28.18 24.87 10.20
CA LEU A 108 26.98 24.64 11.01
C LEU A 108 26.05 25.85 10.93
N VAL A 109 24.86 25.60 10.40
CA VAL A 109 23.73 26.52 10.46
C VAL A 109 22.61 25.87 11.27
N VAL A 110 21.97 26.66 12.12
CA VAL A 110 20.82 26.27 12.91
C VAL A 110 19.65 27.20 12.56
N SER A 111 18.53 26.61 12.15
CA SER A 111 17.31 27.31 11.79
C SER A 111 16.22 26.98 12.81
N ALA A 112 15.52 27.99 13.32
CA ALA A 112 14.28 27.80 14.07
C ALA A 112 13.14 28.49 13.34
N TYR A 113 12.08 27.75 13.05
CA TYR A 113 10.91 28.30 12.38
C TYR A 113 9.61 27.68 12.89
N ARG A 114 8.53 28.44 12.77
CA ARG A 114 7.20 28.01 13.20
C ARG A 114 6.42 27.37 12.07
N VAL A 115 5.87 26.18 12.32
CA VAL A 115 4.87 25.53 11.45
C VAL A 115 3.61 25.30 12.28
N ARG A 116 2.53 26.01 11.95
CA ARG A 116 1.29 26.04 12.75
C ARG A 116 1.55 26.39 14.22
N ASN A 117 1.47 25.42 15.13
CA ASN A 117 1.73 25.60 16.56
C ASN A 117 2.92 24.79 17.06
N ASP A 118 3.79 24.37 16.15
CA ASP A 118 5.03 23.69 16.48
C ASP A 118 6.21 24.56 16.04
N VAL A 119 7.28 24.54 16.81
CA VAL A 119 8.57 25.02 16.35
C VAL A 119 9.34 23.84 15.79
N THR A 120 9.98 24.07 14.65
CA THR A 120 10.94 23.15 14.05
C THR A 120 12.32 23.77 14.15
N LEU A 121 13.23 23.03 14.76
CA LEU A 121 14.66 23.25 14.66
C LEU A 121 15.21 22.37 13.55
N ASP A 122 16.13 22.93 12.78
CA ASP A 122 16.82 22.23 11.71
C ASP A 122 18.27 22.66 11.72
N TRP A 123 19.20 21.72 11.91
CA TRP A 123 20.63 22.02 12.01
C TRP A 123 21.48 21.19 11.07
N GLY A 124 22.64 21.74 10.74
CA GLY A 124 23.71 21.07 10.02
C GLY A 124 24.08 21.76 8.70
N PRO A 125 25.13 21.26 8.02
CA PRO A 125 26.00 20.18 8.48
C PRO A 125 27.02 20.64 9.55
N THR A 126 27.34 19.78 10.53
CA THR A 126 28.46 19.99 11.48
C THR A 126 29.81 19.60 10.90
N ASN A 127 29.83 19.05 9.68
CA ASN A 127 30.97 18.37 9.06
C ASN A 127 32.29 19.15 9.17
N ASP A 128 33.36 18.35 9.28
CA ASP A 128 34.79 18.69 9.37
C ASP A 128 35.20 19.63 10.54
N PRO A 129 35.76 19.11 11.66
CA PRO A 129 36.11 17.72 11.95
C PRO A 129 35.03 16.95 12.76
N TRP A 130 33.83 17.51 12.99
CA TRP A 130 32.94 17.00 14.04
C TRP A 130 31.76 16.15 13.53
N SER A 131 31.61 14.97 14.14
CA SER A 131 30.52 14.02 13.98
C SER A 131 30.13 13.45 15.34
N TYR A 132 28.84 13.52 15.69
CA TYR A 132 28.35 13.27 17.04
C TYR A 132 27.50 12.00 17.13
N ASP A 133 27.50 11.31 18.27
CA ASP A 133 26.59 10.17 18.51
C ASP A 133 25.14 10.62 18.77
N GLY A 134 24.93 11.89 19.10
CA GLY A 134 23.63 12.55 19.10
C GLY A 134 23.71 14.01 19.54
N PHE A 135 22.54 14.60 19.76
CA PHE A 135 22.42 16.03 20.02
C PHE A 135 21.54 16.30 21.25
N LEU A 136 21.96 17.26 22.07
CA LEU A 136 21.14 17.83 23.12
C LEU A 136 20.53 19.15 22.62
N ILE A 137 19.21 19.24 22.73
CA ILE A 137 18.40 20.39 22.33
C ILE A 137 17.98 21.14 23.59
N GLY A 138 18.74 22.17 23.94
CA GLY A 138 18.39 23.07 25.03
C GLY A 138 17.37 24.10 24.57
N TRP A 139 16.33 24.37 25.36
CA TRP A 139 15.40 25.45 25.08
C TRP A 139 15.00 26.20 26.34
N SER A 140 14.75 27.49 26.21
CA SER A 140 14.27 28.34 27.30
C SER A 140 13.14 29.26 26.88
N HIS A 141 12.20 29.46 27.79
CA HIS A 141 11.04 30.33 27.62
C HIS A 141 10.51 30.79 28.98
N ASN A 142 10.31 32.11 29.15
CA ASN A 142 9.75 32.71 30.37
C ASN A 142 10.41 32.21 31.68
N GLY A 143 11.73 32.10 31.70
CA GLY A 143 12.51 31.65 32.87
C GLY A 143 12.57 30.14 33.07
N LEU A 144 11.83 29.34 32.30
CA LEU A 144 12.01 27.89 32.24
C LEU A 144 13.14 27.56 31.26
N SER A 145 13.97 26.58 31.61
CA SER A 145 14.93 25.95 30.70
C SER A 145 14.79 24.43 30.74
N ARG A 146 14.89 23.78 29.59
CA ARG A 146 14.89 22.31 29.46
C ARG A 146 15.94 21.87 28.44
N VAL A 147 16.27 20.59 28.51
CA VAL A 147 17.14 19.92 27.54
C VAL A 147 16.45 18.63 27.12
N GLU A 148 16.29 18.46 25.82
CA GLU A 148 15.80 17.23 25.19
C GLU A 148 16.96 16.56 24.45
N ASP A 149 16.92 15.25 24.29
CA ASP A 149 17.96 14.49 23.60
C ASP A 149 17.45 13.86 22.30
N VAL A 150 18.29 13.94 21.26
CA VAL A 150 18.03 13.39 19.93
C VAL A 150 19.15 12.39 19.60
N TYR A 151 18.82 11.10 19.67
CA TYR A 151 19.73 9.97 19.42
C TYR A 151 19.20 9.03 18.34
N GLY A 152 20.08 8.19 17.80
CA GLY A 152 19.75 7.31 16.67
C GLY A 152 19.58 8.08 15.35
N GLY A 153 19.93 9.37 15.37
CA GLY A 153 19.87 10.32 14.28
C GLY A 153 21.11 10.27 13.35
N PRO A 154 21.08 11.03 12.25
CA PRO A 154 22.29 11.37 11.50
C PRO A 154 23.31 12.05 12.42
N ARG A 155 24.60 11.78 12.21
CA ARG A 155 25.67 12.25 13.13
C ARG A 155 26.09 13.70 12.93
N THR A 156 25.66 14.35 11.84
CA THR A 156 26.16 15.69 11.47
C THR A 156 25.08 16.71 11.14
N TRP A 157 23.82 16.32 11.24
CA TRP A 157 22.67 17.18 10.99
C TRP A 157 21.46 16.56 11.67
N GLY A 158 20.39 17.32 11.79
CA GLY A 158 19.14 16.79 12.31
C GLY A 158 18.08 17.85 12.40
N THR A 159 16.95 17.43 12.95
CA THR A 159 15.82 18.31 13.20
C THR A 159 15.09 17.85 14.44
N PHE A 160 14.47 18.81 15.10
CA PHE A 160 13.72 18.62 16.33
C PHE A 160 12.43 19.42 16.21
N THR A 161 11.30 18.82 16.56
CA THR A 161 10.02 19.51 16.58
C THR A 161 9.46 19.43 17.98
N MET A 162 8.95 20.56 18.48
CA MET A 162 8.17 20.58 19.71
C MET A 162 6.91 21.43 19.57
N PRO A 163 5.81 21.02 20.20
CA PRO A 163 4.61 21.84 20.27
C PRO A 163 4.87 23.06 21.15
N LEU A 164 4.34 24.22 20.74
CA LEU A 164 4.47 25.50 21.43
C LEU A 164 3.45 25.63 22.57
N THR A 165 3.46 24.72 23.53
CA THR A 165 2.42 24.58 24.57
C THR A 165 2.44 25.67 25.64
N ARG A 166 3.36 26.64 25.60
CA ARG A 166 3.58 27.63 26.67
C ARG A 166 3.30 29.08 26.26
N GLY A 167 2.75 29.28 25.07
CA GLY A 167 2.16 30.56 24.68
C GLY A 167 3.16 31.57 24.11
N PRO A 168 2.73 32.85 23.99
CA PRO A 168 3.50 33.88 23.30
C PRO A 168 4.76 34.28 24.07
N GLY A 169 5.68 34.94 23.37
CA GLY A 169 6.97 35.37 23.91
C GLY A 169 8.14 34.74 23.17
N ARG A 170 9.35 35.06 23.65
CA ARG A 170 10.59 34.58 23.05
C ARG A 170 10.90 33.17 23.53
N TYR A 171 11.22 32.30 22.59
CA TYR A 171 11.83 31.00 22.81
C TYR A 171 13.26 31.07 22.30
N ASP A 172 14.21 30.59 23.09
CA ASP A 172 15.60 30.46 22.70
C ASP A 172 15.97 28.98 22.67
N PHE A 173 16.66 28.55 21.61
CA PHE A 173 17.04 27.17 21.37
C PHE A 173 18.53 27.05 21.17
N THR A 174 19.10 25.97 21.66
CA THR A 174 20.51 25.61 21.48
C THR A 174 20.62 24.16 21.02
N VAL A 175 21.53 23.90 20.10
CA VAL A 175 21.87 22.55 19.67
C VAL A 175 23.30 22.27 20.13
N THR A 176 23.49 21.14 20.81
CA THR A 176 24.79 20.73 21.35
C THR A 176 25.09 19.31 20.87
N GLY A 177 26.11 19.15 20.05
CA GLY A 177 26.62 17.85 19.62
C GLY A 177 27.35 17.13 20.74
N CYS A 178 27.07 15.85 20.90
CA CYS A 178 27.57 15.04 22.01
C CYS A 178 27.90 13.61 21.59
N ASP A 179 28.96 13.06 22.19
CA ASP A 179 29.37 11.67 22.02
C ASP A 179 28.96 10.80 23.21
N LYS A 180 28.56 9.56 22.95
CA LYS A 180 28.30 8.57 24.00
C LYS A 180 29.62 8.15 24.64
N ARG A 181 29.62 8.03 25.96
CA ARG A 181 30.77 7.46 26.67
C ARG A 181 30.68 5.93 26.65
N PRO A 182 31.70 5.19 26.19
CA PRO A 182 31.71 3.74 26.28
C PRO A 182 31.58 3.29 27.75
N GLY A 183 30.58 2.45 28.06
CA GLY A 183 30.41 1.83 29.38
C GLY A 183 29.98 2.76 30.52
N GLN A 184 29.56 4.01 30.28
CA GLN A 184 29.04 4.93 31.31
C GLN A 184 27.68 5.51 30.91
N SER A 185 26.86 5.84 31.91
CA SER A 185 25.67 6.68 31.70
C SER A 185 26.10 8.14 31.51
N GLY A 186 25.72 8.74 30.38
CA GLY A 186 25.94 10.17 30.09
C GLY A 186 26.73 10.45 28.81
N PHE A 187 26.79 11.74 28.45
CA PHE A 187 27.35 12.22 27.19
C PHE A 187 28.56 13.12 27.41
N LYS A 188 29.47 13.18 26.43
CA LYS A 188 30.56 14.18 26.38
C LYS A 188 30.29 15.14 25.24
N CYS A 189 30.04 16.41 25.56
CA CYS A 189 29.75 17.46 24.59
C CYS A 189 30.92 18.46 24.59
N ALA A 190 32.01 18.13 23.89
CA ALA A 190 33.29 18.83 24.05
C ALA A 190 33.31 20.23 23.43
N GLN A 191 32.49 20.47 22.41
CA GLN A 191 32.45 21.71 21.62
C GLN A 191 31.46 22.75 22.17
N GLY A 192 30.70 22.39 23.22
CA GLY A 192 29.68 23.26 23.81
C GLY A 192 28.49 23.51 22.88
N ALA A 193 27.59 24.40 23.32
CA ALA A 193 26.34 24.69 22.61
C ALA A 193 26.53 25.66 21.43
N ALA A 194 25.73 25.46 20.38
CA ALA A 194 25.64 26.38 19.25
C ALA A 194 25.16 27.75 19.74
N ILE A 195 25.38 28.77 18.92
CA ILE A 195 24.79 30.08 19.16
C ILE A 195 23.27 29.88 19.26
N PRO A 196 22.61 30.42 20.31
CA PRO A 196 21.19 30.28 20.45
C PRO A 196 20.44 30.87 19.24
N VAL A 197 19.47 30.12 18.72
CA VAL A 197 18.51 30.60 17.73
C VAL A 197 17.19 30.90 18.42
N SER A 198 16.57 32.01 18.06
CA SER A 198 15.37 32.51 18.72
C SER A 198 14.13 32.41 17.82
N LEU A 199 12.99 32.16 18.44
CA LEU A 199 11.67 32.31 17.82
C LEU A 199 10.79 33.16 18.74
N THR A 200 10.29 34.28 18.24
CA THR A 200 9.36 35.12 19.00
C THR A 200 7.94 34.88 18.53
N LEU A 201 7.09 34.40 19.43
CA LEU A 201 5.66 34.23 19.18
C LEU A 201 4.92 35.51 19.57
N PRO A 202 4.14 36.13 18.66
CA PRO A 202 3.37 37.31 18.99
C PRO A 202 2.26 36.97 19.99
N ASP A 203 1.95 37.91 20.88
CA ASP A 203 0.80 37.81 21.77
C ASP A 203 -0.49 38.04 20.98
N LEU A 204 -1.28 36.97 20.78
CA LEU A 204 -2.54 36.99 20.05
C LEU A 204 -3.70 37.38 20.98
N ALA A 205 -3.54 38.46 21.76
CA ALA A 205 -4.46 38.83 22.84
C ALA A 205 -5.88 39.22 22.40
N GLY A 206 -6.11 39.55 21.11
CA GLY A 206 -7.43 39.91 20.57
C GLY A 206 -8.20 38.74 19.93
N THR A 207 -9.53 38.84 19.86
CA THR A 207 -10.36 37.97 19.00
C THR A 207 -9.82 38.06 17.57
N PRO A 208 -9.31 36.97 16.98
CA PRO A 208 -8.71 37.03 15.65
C PRO A 208 -9.72 37.55 14.63
N THR A 209 -9.33 38.56 13.84
CA THR A 209 -10.12 39.04 12.70
C THR A 209 -10.43 37.85 11.78
N GLY A 210 -11.72 37.60 11.52
CA GLY A 210 -12.15 36.48 10.67
C GLY A 210 -12.42 35.15 11.39
N CYS A 211 -12.45 35.13 12.72
CA CYS A 211 -12.84 33.98 13.52
C CYS A 211 -14.19 34.22 14.23
N PRO A 212 -15.34 33.96 13.57
CA PRO A 212 -16.64 34.20 14.18
C PRO A 212 -16.88 33.23 15.34
N GLY A 213 -17.20 33.76 16.51
CA GLY A 213 -17.52 32.96 17.69
C GLY A 213 -17.46 33.77 18.99
N PRO A 214 -17.92 33.20 20.11
CA PRO A 214 -17.91 33.87 21.41
C PRO A 214 -16.48 34.03 21.95
N ALA A 215 -16.30 34.99 22.86
CA ALA A 215 -15.03 35.21 23.53
C ALA A 215 -14.55 33.96 24.28
N VAL A 216 -13.22 33.77 24.31
CA VAL A 216 -12.55 32.68 25.03
C VAL A 216 -11.72 33.33 26.14
N GLU A 217 -12.18 33.19 27.38
CA GLU A 217 -11.65 33.94 28.52
C GLU A 217 -11.02 33.01 29.58
N GLY A 218 -10.30 33.60 30.53
CA GLY A 218 -9.69 32.84 31.64
C GLY A 218 -8.61 31.85 31.19
N ASN A 219 -8.57 30.68 31.83
CA ASN A 219 -7.57 29.66 31.53
C ASN A 219 -7.85 28.98 30.18
N LEU A 220 -9.13 28.81 29.79
CA LEU A 220 -9.50 28.38 28.43
C LEU A 220 -8.92 29.32 27.36
N GLY A 221 -9.06 30.64 27.54
CA GLY A 221 -8.53 31.64 26.60
C GLY A 221 -7.01 31.63 26.50
N ARG A 222 -6.33 31.49 27.64
CA ARG A 222 -4.87 31.30 27.67
C ARG A 222 -4.46 30.05 26.90
N ARG A 223 -5.06 28.90 27.22
CA ARG A 223 -4.73 27.62 26.59
C ARG A 223 -5.02 27.59 25.09
N TRP A 224 -6.13 28.19 24.65
CA TRP A 224 -6.45 28.30 23.23
C TRP A 224 -5.38 29.08 22.47
N ARG A 225 -4.88 30.19 23.04
CA ARG A 225 -3.76 30.97 22.48
C ARG A 225 -2.45 30.19 22.48
N GLU A 226 -2.15 29.45 23.55
CA GLU A 226 -1.01 28.53 23.59
C GLU A 226 -1.09 27.46 22.50
N LEU A 227 -2.29 27.06 22.08
CA LEU A 227 -2.51 26.08 21.00
C LEU A 227 -2.62 26.71 19.60
N GLY A 228 -2.32 28.01 19.48
CA GLY A 228 -2.25 28.74 18.22
C GLY A 228 -3.54 29.45 17.80
N GLY A 229 -4.53 29.54 18.70
CA GLY A 229 -5.79 30.26 18.48
C GLY A 229 -6.59 29.74 17.28
N ALA A 230 -7.19 30.66 16.51
CA ALA A 230 -8.01 30.35 15.34
C ALA A 230 -7.28 29.56 14.25
N THR A 231 -5.98 29.79 14.09
CA THR A 231 -5.12 29.08 13.12
C THR A 231 -4.48 27.82 13.72
N GLY A 232 -4.78 27.54 14.98
CA GLY A 232 -4.20 26.48 15.79
C GLY A 232 -4.83 25.11 15.59
N LYS A 233 -4.66 24.24 16.57
CA LYS A 233 -5.14 22.85 16.57
C LYS A 233 -6.66 22.70 16.77
N LEU A 234 -7.28 23.69 17.42
CA LEU A 234 -8.70 23.67 17.78
C LEU A 234 -9.59 24.46 16.79
N GLY A 235 -9.03 25.46 16.12
CA GLY A 235 -9.78 26.36 15.25
C GLY A 235 -10.60 27.39 16.04
N CYS A 236 -11.66 27.91 15.41
CA CYS A 236 -12.53 28.93 15.99
C CYS A 236 -13.49 28.37 17.05
N PRO A 237 -13.86 29.16 18.08
CA PRO A 237 -14.85 28.75 19.06
C PRO A 237 -16.23 28.62 18.40
N THR A 238 -16.89 27.49 18.62
CA THR A 238 -18.20 27.18 18.02
C THR A 238 -19.38 27.44 18.97
N GLY A 239 -19.10 27.65 20.26
CA GLY A 239 -20.11 27.91 21.29
C GLY A 239 -19.51 28.57 22.53
N ALA A 240 -20.38 29.17 23.37
CA ALA A 240 -19.95 29.81 24.61
C ALA A 240 -19.46 28.75 25.61
N ALA A 241 -18.56 29.15 26.53
CA ALA A 241 -18.14 28.27 27.60
C ALA A 241 -19.33 27.92 28.52
N PHE A 242 -19.45 26.66 28.90
CA PHE A 242 -20.47 26.17 29.82
C PHE A 242 -19.84 25.46 31.03
N ASN A 243 -20.58 25.38 32.13
CA ASN A 243 -20.12 24.72 33.36
C ASN A 243 -20.34 23.21 33.27
N GLY A 244 -19.26 22.44 33.38
CA GLY A 244 -19.30 21.00 33.65
C GLY A 244 -19.18 20.71 35.16
N PRO A 245 -19.30 19.43 35.56
CA PRO A 245 -19.27 19.04 36.98
C PRO A 245 -17.95 19.32 37.70
N LYS A 246 -16.84 19.48 36.97
CA LYS A 246 -15.49 19.66 37.54
C LYS A 246 -14.75 20.90 37.02
N GLY A 247 -15.38 21.67 36.15
CA GLY A 247 -14.81 22.88 35.57
C GLY A 247 -15.54 23.30 34.29
N ARG A 248 -15.06 24.39 33.67
CA ARG A 248 -15.68 24.96 32.46
C ARG A 248 -15.21 24.25 31.20
N VAL A 249 -16.09 24.11 30.22
CA VAL A 249 -15.79 23.50 28.91
C VAL A 249 -16.19 24.47 27.81
N GLN A 250 -15.41 24.56 26.74
CA GLN A 250 -15.75 25.34 25.55
C GLN A 250 -15.44 24.58 24.27
N GLY A 251 -16.37 24.66 23.31
CA GLY A 251 -16.27 24.01 22.01
C GLY A 251 -15.59 24.86 20.94
N PHE A 252 -14.85 24.18 20.08
CA PHE A 252 -14.12 24.73 18.94
C PHE A 252 -14.38 23.88 17.69
N ALA A 253 -13.98 24.38 16.53
CA ALA A 253 -14.20 23.74 15.23
C ALA A 253 -13.69 22.28 15.16
N HIS A 254 -12.60 21.97 15.87
CA HIS A 254 -11.95 20.65 15.82
C HIS A 254 -11.90 19.92 17.18
N GLY A 255 -12.54 20.45 18.23
CA GLY A 255 -12.43 19.87 19.57
C GLY A 255 -12.94 20.74 20.70
N GLN A 256 -12.50 20.45 21.92
CA GLN A 256 -12.89 21.17 23.14
C GLN A 256 -11.68 21.46 24.03
N LEU A 257 -11.84 22.50 24.84
CA LEU A 257 -11.01 22.78 26.02
C LEU A 257 -11.84 22.59 27.28
N ALA A 258 -11.26 21.98 28.31
CA ALA A 258 -11.87 21.78 29.62
C ALA A 258 -10.94 22.23 30.76
N GLU A 259 -11.36 23.22 31.53
CA GLU A 259 -10.72 23.62 32.79
C GLU A 259 -10.95 22.55 33.86
N SER A 260 -9.94 22.28 34.69
CA SER A 260 -10.00 21.27 35.76
C SER A 260 -9.27 21.74 37.03
N PRO A 261 -9.76 22.81 37.69
CA PRO A 261 -9.09 23.46 38.81
C PRO A 261 -8.83 22.52 40.00
N GLY A 262 -9.66 21.49 40.20
CA GLY A 262 -9.48 20.50 41.27
C GLY A 262 -8.25 19.58 41.09
N GLN A 263 -7.73 19.48 39.86
CA GLN A 263 -6.54 18.69 39.53
C GLN A 263 -5.32 19.57 39.23
N GLY A 264 -5.48 20.90 39.29
CA GLY A 264 -4.43 21.91 39.17
C GLY A 264 -5.04 23.28 38.81
N GLY A 265 -4.61 24.35 39.48
CA GLY A 265 -5.29 25.66 39.38
C GLY A 265 -5.38 26.25 37.96
N ASN A 266 -4.40 25.94 37.10
CA ASN A 266 -4.37 26.35 35.69
C ASN A 266 -4.51 25.18 34.72
N LEU A 267 -4.93 24.00 35.20
CA LEU A 267 -5.03 22.82 34.34
C LEU A 267 -6.17 22.99 33.33
N VAL A 268 -5.80 22.93 32.05
CA VAL A 268 -6.74 22.82 30.94
C VAL A 268 -6.40 21.56 30.13
N VAL A 269 -7.41 20.74 29.88
CA VAL A 269 -7.35 19.59 28.98
C VAL A 269 -7.87 20.02 27.60
N ALA A 270 -7.05 19.83 26.58
CA ALA A 270 -7.39 20.06 25.19
C ALA A 270 -7.57 18.73 24.48
N THR A 271 -8.76 18.50 23.92
CA THR A 271 -9.07 17.30 23.11
C THR A 271 -9.46 17.76 21.72
N TYR A 272 -8.76 17.30 20.69
CA TYR A 272 -9.08 17.61 19.29
C TYR A 272 -8.80 16.41 18.39
N SER A 273 -9.35 16.40 17.18
CA SER A 273 -9.14 15.32 16.22
C SER A 273 -8.53 15.83 14.92
N VAL A 274 -7.74 14.96 14.29
CA VAL A 274 -7.38 15.03 12.88
C VAL A 274 -7.88 13.73 12.27
N GLN A 275 -9.01 13.82 11.56
CA GLN A 275 -9.73 12.64 11.05
C GLN A 275 -10.06 11.64 12.17
N ASN A 276 -9.54 10.41 12.13
CA ASN A 276 -9.76 9.41 13.16
C ASN A 276 -8.77 9.48 14.33
N ARG A 277 -7.67 10.22 14.19
CA ARG A 277 -6.69 10.35 15.26
C ARG A 277 -7.08 11.46 16.23
N VAL A 278 -7.22 11.09 17.50
CA VAL A 278 -7.56 11.99 18.60
C VAL A 278 -6.29 12.37 19.35
N TYR A 279 -6.16 13.64 19.65
CA TYR A 279 -5.07 14.24 20.40
C TYR A 279 -5.59 14.82 21.69
N VAL A 280 -4.83 14.60 22.75
CA VAL A 280 -5.12 15.04 24.11
C VAL A 280 -3.87 15.75 24.62
N GLU A 281 -4.00 16.99 25.05
CA GLU A 281 -2.88 17.78 25.61
C GLU A 281 -3.33 18.45 26.90
N TRP A 282 -2.52 18.39 27.95
CA TRP A 282 -2.87 18.95 29.25
C TRP A 282 -1.69 19.62 29.95
N GLY A 283 -2.03 20.50 30.89
CA GLY A 283 -1.09 21.13 31.80
C GLY A 283 -1.24 22.66 31.84
N PRO A 284 -0.53 23.33 32.77
CA PRO A 284 0.19 22.74 33.90
C PRO A 284 -0.75 22.32 35.06
N THR A 285 -0.43 21.24 35.78
CA THR A 285 -1.14 20.79 37.00
C THR A 285 -0.68 21.54 38.24
N ASP A 286 -0.75 22.88 38.21
CA ASP A 286 -0.20 23.74 39.27
C ASP A 286 -0.64 23.31 40.67
N GLY A 287 0.35 23.14 41.57
CA GLY A 287 0.15 22.63 42.94
C GLY A 287 0.39 21.12 43.09
N PHE A 288 0.47 20.36 41.98
CA PHE A 288 0.66 18.91 42.00
C PHE A 288 1.83 18.48 41.11
N PHE A 289 2.41 17.32 41.43
CA PHE A 289 3.44 16.66 40.64
C PHE A 289 3.13 15.17 40.63
N TYR A 290 2.99 14.58 39.45
CA TYR A 290 2.63 13.19 39.29
C TYR A 290 3.78 12.39 38.70
N ASP A 291 3.94 11.13 39.11
CA ASP A 291 4.87 10.21 38.44
C ASP A 291 4.37 9.78 37.06
N PHE A 292 3.05 9.68 36.87
CA PHE A 292 2.43 9.38 35.58
C PHE A 292 0.98 9.86 35.52
N PHE A 293 0.38 9.81 34.32
CA PHE A 293 -1.02 10.12 34.10
C PHE A 293 -1.75 8.91 33.55
N ILE A 294 -2.98 8.65 34.00
CA ILE A 294 -3.88 7.72 33.33
C ILE A 294 -4.76 8.56 32.40
N VAL A 295 -4.79 8.23 31.12
CA VAL A 295 -5.69 8.85 30.13
C VAL A 295 -6.77 7.85 29.81
N ARG A 296 -8.04 8.24 29.95
CA ARG A 296 -9.21 7.42 29.63
C ARG A 296 -10.06 8.07 28.56
N TRP A 297 -10.50 7.29 27.60
CA TRP A 297 -11.38 7.75 26.53
C TRP A 297 -12.62 6.89 26.36
N TYR A 298 -13.69 7.54 25.92
CA TYR A 298 -15.02 6.98 25.71
C TYR A 298 -15.38 7.10 24.24
N GLN A 299 -15.88 6.02 23.65
CA GLN A 299 -16.31 5.98 22.25
C GLN A 299 -17.75 5.46 22.18
N PRO A 300 -18.56 5.88 21.20
CA PRO A 300 -19.94 5.41 21.05
C PRO A 300 -20.03 3.88 20.94
N GLY A 301 -20.87 3.26 21.78
CA GLY A 301 -21.13 1.81 21.73
C GLY A 301 -19.94 0.90 22.07
N ARG A 302 -18.89 1.44 22.71
CA ARG A 302 -17.69 0.70 23.12
C ARG A 302 -17.43 0.92 24.61
N ASP A 303 -16.81 -0.07 25.24
CA ASP A 303 -16.30 0.09 26.60
C ASP A 303 -15.18 1.13 26.67
N PRO A 304 -15.07 1.90 27.77
CA PRO A 304 -13.99 2.87 27.94
C PRO A 304 -12.63 2.20 27.90
N ARG A 305 -11.68 2.83 27.21
CA ARG A 305 -10.28 2.40 27.21
C ARG A 305 -9.43 3.39 27.98
N GLN A 306 -8.30 2.91 28.49
CA GLN A 306 -7.36 3.74 29.22
C GLN A 306 -5.91 3.31 28.95
N ALA A 307 -4.98 4.26 29.10
CA ALA A 307 -3.56 4.03 28.98
C ALA A 307 -2.79 4.82 30.06
N ASP A 308 -1.74 4.20 30.59
CA ASP A 308 -0.79 4.87 31.49
C ASP A 308 0.24 5.62 30.66
N VAL A 309 0.26 6.94 30.79
CA VAL A 309 1.22 7.82 30.15
C VAL A 309 2.34 8.14 31.15
N LYS A 310 3.44 7.42 31.01
CA LYS A 310 4.66 7.59 31.80
C LYS A 310 5.66 8.42 31.01
N TYR A 311 5.99 9.60 31.51
CA TYR A 311 7.09 10.39 30.97
C TYR A 311 8.38 10.16 31.76
N ARG A 312 9.53 10.56 31.20
CA ARG A 312 10.74 10.75 32.03
C ARG A 312 10.43 11.71 33.18
N GLN A 313 11.18 11.60 34.28
CA GLN A 313 10.87 12.20 35.59
C GLN A 313 10.62 13.73 35.60
N ASP A 314 10.80 14.42 34.48
CA ASP A 314 10.73 15.87 34.30
C ASP A 314 9.39 16.39 33.70
N ARG A 315 8.47 15.53 33.24
CA ARG A 315 7.11 15.93 32.78
C ARG A 315 6.00 15.50 33.76
N ARG A 316 6.14 15.93 35.02
CA ARG A 316 5.21 15.60 36.11
C ARG A 316 3.96 16.49 36.18
N ARG A 317 3.88 17.53 35.35
CA ARG A 317 2.86 18.58 35.43
C ARG A 317 2.07 18.82 34.16
N GLU A 318 2.45 18.19 33.06
CA GLU A 318 1.89 18.41 31.75
C GLU A 318 2.14 17.18 30.90
N GLY A 319 1.38 17.01 29.83
CA GLY A 319 1.58 15.90 28.93
C GLY A 319 0.71 15.98 27.69
N HIS A 320 0.92 15.01 26.82
CA HIS A 320 0.11 14.75 25.65
C HIS A 320 -0.15 13.25 25.51
N PHE A 321 -1.17 12.91 24.73
CA PHE A 321 -1.46 11.54 24.36
C PHE A 321 -2.21 11.57 23.03
N SER A 322 -2.04 10.54 22.21
CA SER A 322 -2.85 10.40 21.00
C SER A 322 -3.18 8.95 20.76
N PHE A 323 -4.34 8.73 20.17
CA PHE A 323 -4.86 7.40 19.83
C PHE A 323 -5.75 7.51 18.60
N ASP A 324 -5.93 6.40 17.90
CA ASP A 324 -6.89 6.34 16.80
C ASP A 324 -8.25 5.90 17.35
N ALA A 325 -9.29 6.68 17.08
CA ALA A 325 -10.66 6.30 17.38
C ALA A 325 -11.09 5.15 16.46
N GLU A 326 -11.79 4.18 17.05
CA GLU A 326 -12.23 2.95 16.38
C GLU A 326 -13.58 3.10 15.70
N VAL A 327 -14.34 4.13 16.07
CA VAL A 327 -15.67 4.41 15.56
C VAL A 327 -15.84 5.93 15.38
N PRO A 328 -16.63 6.37 14.38
CA PRO A 328 -16.97 7.77 14.25
C PRO A 328 -17.92 8.22 15.38
N GLY A 329 -17.95 9.52 15.63
CA GLY A 329 -18.82 10.14 16.63
C GLY A 329 -18.06 10.98 17.67
N GLU A 330 -18.75 11.33 18.74
CA GLU A 330 -18.16 12.10 19.84
C GLU A 330 -17.26 11.21 20.69
N ILE A 331 -15.98 11.59 20.81
CA ILE A 331 -14.98 10.95 21.64
C ILE A 331 -14.73 11.86 22.84
N GLN A 332 -14.98 11.35 24.05
CA GLN A 332 -14.72 12.07 25.29
C GLN A 332 -13.46 11.55 25.95
N VAL A 333 -12.67 12.44 26.55
CA VAL A 333 -11.43 12.09 27.26
C VAL A 333 -11.39 12.76 28.62
N GLU A 334 -10.91 12.01 29.62
CA GLU A 334 -10.53 12.50 30.95
C GLU A 334 -9.17 11.92 31.34
N LEU A 335 -8.49 12.60 32.25
CA LEU A 335 -7.20 12.17 32.76
C LEU A 335 -7.13 12.24 34.28
N GLN A 336 -6.22 11.48 34.87
CA GLN A 336 -5.97 11.49 36.30
C GLN A 336 -4.46 11.38 36.55
N GLY A 337 -3.92 12.26 37.40
CA GLY A 337 -2.53 12.19 37.83
C GLY A 337 -2.33 11.18 38.96
N CYS A 338 -1.23 10.43 38.90
CA CYS A 338 -0.93 9.34 39.83
C CYS A 338 0.55 9.33 40.26
N ASP A 339 0.78 8.91 41.50
CA ASP A 339 2.10 8.70 42.10
C ASP A 339 2.36 7.22 42.32
N ASN A 340 3.59 6.77 42.10
CA ASN A 340 4.01 5.41 42.43
C ASN A 340 4.07 5.27 43.95
N ALA A 341 3.43 4.24 44.49
CA ALA A 341 3.50 3.91 45.90
C ALA A 341 3.62 2.39 46.13
N VAL A 342 4.16 2.01 47.27
CA VAL A 342 4.21 0.61 47.72
C VAL A 342 2.77 0.12 47.93
N GLY A 343 2.37 -0.90 47.17
CA GLY A 343 1.00 -1.45 47.18
C GLY A 343 0.08 -0.99 46.04
N GLY A 344 0.59 -0.22 45.07
CA GLY A 344 -0.16 0.25 43.90
C GLY A 344 -0.13 1.78 43.75
N ALA A 345 -0.44 2.28 42.55
CA ALA A 345 -0.43 3.71 42.29
C ALA A 345 -1.52 4.46 43.09
N LYS A 346 -1.20 5.67 43.58
CA LYS A 346 -2.13 6.56 44.29
C LYS A 346 -2.49 7.75 43.41
N CYS A 347 -3.78 8.00 43.23
CA CYS A 347 -4.28 9.01 42.30
C CYS A 347 -5.29 9.94 43.00
N ASN A 348 -4.81 10.77 43.94
CA ASN A 348 -5.66 11.41 44.97
C ASN A 348 -6.59 12.51 44.44
N GLN A 349 -6.25 13.17 43.35
CA GLN A 349 -6.95 14.35 42.84
C GLN A 349 -8.17 13.98 41.98
N GLY A 350 -8.38 12.70 41.67
CA GLY A 350 -9.48 12.24 40.83
C GLY A 350 -9.34 12.61 39.35
N TRP A 351 -10.32 12.17 38.56
CA TRP A 351 -10.40 12.45 37.12
C TRP A 351 -10.71 13.92 36.85
N THR A 352 -10.14 14.49 35.78
CA THR A 352 -10.43 15.84 35.28
C THR A 352 -11.87 16.02 34.81
N GLN A 353 -12.25 17.26 34.49
CA GLN A 353 -13.37 17.54 33.61
C GLN A 353 -13.13 16.89 32.24
N ARG A 354 -14.18 16.32 31.64
CA ARG A 354 -14.10 15.73 30.31
C ARG A 354 -14.01 16.81 29.24
N ALA A 355 -13.14 16.58 28.27
CA ALA A 355 -13.08 17.31 27.01
C ALA A 355 -13.36 16.34 25.87
N ALA A 356 -14.10 16.79 24.86
CA ALA A 356 -14.52 15.97 23.73
C ALA A 356 -14.01 16.48 22.37
N THR A 357 -14.05 15.61 21.37
CA THR A 357 -13.94 15.96 19.95
C THR A 357 -14.85 15.07 19.14
N THR A 358 -15.20 15.47 17.91
CA THR A 358 -15.97 14.64 16.99
C THR A 358 -15.03 14.04 15.96
N VAL A 359 -15.02 12.71 15.87
CA VAL A 359 -14.31 11.97 14.82
C VAL A 359 -15.26 11.69 13.66
N ARG A 360 -14.81 12.04 12.45
CA ARG A 360 -15.51 11.80 11.19
C ARG A 360 -14.75 10.74 10.37
N SER A 361 -14.63 9.50 10.85
CA SER A 361 -13.96 8.48 10.01
C SER A 361 -14.93 7.93 8.97
N SER A 362 -14.52 7.87 7.70
CA SER A 362 -15.16 7.01 6.70
C SER A 362 -14.55 5.60 6.79
N GLY A 363 -15.36 4.54 6.73
CA GLY A 363 -14.91 3.14 6.76
C GLY A 363 -14.08 2.70 5.54
N GLY A 364 -13.57 3.65 4.75
CA GLY A 364 -12.94 3.49 3.45
C GLY A 364 -13.05 4.75 2.60
N VAL A 365 -12.64 4.67 1.34
CA VAL A 365 -12.79 5.75 0.35
C VAL A 365 -14.22 5.71 -0.19
N ASP A 366 -15.02 6.73 0.11
CA ASP A 366 -16.39 6.86 -0.39
C ASP A 366 -16.38 7.25 -1.88
N LEU A 367 -16.94 6.37 -2.71
CA LEU A 367 -17.02 6.53 -4.15
C LEU A 367 -18.46 6.51 -4.65
N ARG A 368 -19.45 6.77 -3.78
CA ARG A 368 -20.85 6.91 -4.17
C ARG A 368 -20.97 7.98 -5.26
N GLY A 369 -21.63 7.62 -6.37
CA GLY A 369 -21.75 8.46 -7.56
C GLY A 369 -20.57 8.37 -8.56
N PHE A 370 -19.52 7.60 -8.24
CA PHE A 370 -18.35 7.36 -9.11
C PHE A 370 -18.08 5.87 -9.34
N THR A 371 -19.09 5.03 -9.09
CA THR A 371 -19.07 3.58 -9.36
C THR A 371 -19.34 3.30 -10.84
N ALA A 372 -19.08 2.06 -11.27
CA ALA A 372 -19.47 1.59 -12.59
C ALA A 372 -20.02 0.16 -12.49
N THR A 373 -21.03 -0.13 -13.29
CA THR A 373 -21.63 -1.47 -13.39
C THR A 373 -21.35 -2.13 -14.75
N GLN A 374 -20.87 -1.36 -15.73
CA GLN A 374 -20.53 -1.84 -17.06
C GLN A 374 -19.08 -1.48 -17.45
N PRO A 375 -18.38 -2.33 -18.22
CA PRO A 375 -17.00 -2.09 -18.65
C PRO A 375 -16.77 -0.75 -19.35
N ALA A 376 -17.70 -0.32 -20.21
CA ALA A 376 -17.59 0.93 -20.96
C ALA A 376 -17.60 2.19 -20.08
N GLU A 377 -18.13 2.09 -18.86
CA GLU A 377 -18.24 3.20 -17.91
C GLU A 377 -17.02 3.31 -17.00
N ALA A 378 -16.24 2.24 -16.86
CA ALA A 378 -15.09 2.19 -15.97
C ALA A 378 -14.15 3.40 -16.15
N PRO A 379 -13.74 3.81 -17.37
CA PRO A 379 -12.84 4.95 -17.52
C PRO A 379 -13.45 6.31 -17.16
N ARG A 380 -14.78 6.48 -17.22
CA ARG A 380 -15.44 7.81 -17.15
C ARG A 380 -15.17 8.56 -15.85
N HIS A 381 -15.09 7.85 -14.73
CA HIS A 381 -14.91 8.44 -13.40
C HIS A 381 -13.53 8.15 -12.77
N LEU A 382 -12.60 7.55 -13.54
CA LEU A 382 -11.32 7.10 -13.00
C LEU A 382 -10.53 8.23 -12.35
N ASP A 383 -10.43 9.39 -13.00
CA ASP A 383 -9.67 10.52 -12.45
C ASP A 383 -10.28 11.08 -11.17
N LYS A 384 -11.62 11.01 -11.04
CA LYS A 384 -12.29 11.40 -9.81
C LYS A 384 -12.05 10.39 -8.69
N ARG A 385 -12.08 9.09 -8.99
CA ARG A 385 -11.71 8.05 -8.01
C ARG A 385 -10.25 8.19 -7.55
N ARG A 386 -9.32 8.49 -8.47
CA ARG A 386 -7.92 8.79 -8.14
C ARG A 386 -7.81 9.99 -7.19
N GLU A 387 -8.52 11.08 -7.47
CA GLU A 387 -8.56 12.25 -6.58
C GLU A 387 -9.05 11.89 -5.17
N LEU A 388 -10.16 11.14 -5.05
CA LEU A 388 -10.74 10.76 -3.76
C LEU A 388 -9.83 9.82 -2.96
N VAL A 389 -9.17 8.87 -3.61
CA VAL A 389 -8.16 8.00 -2.97
C VAL A 389 -6.95 8.81 -2.50
N THR A 390 -6.45 9.73 -3.33
CA THR A 390 -5.35 10.64 -2.95
C THR A 390 -5.72 11.49 -1.73
N GLU A 391 -6.92 12.07 -1.70
CA GLU A 391 -7.39 12.85 -0.55
C GLU A 391 -7.55 12.00 0.70
N PHE A 392 -8.12 10.79 0.57
CA PHE A 392 -8.25 9.87 1.68
C PHE A 392 -6.87 9.53 2.26
N GLN A 393 -5.92 9.12 1.43
CA GLN A 393 -4.59 8.72 1.90
C GLN A 393 -3.79 9.87 2.51
N ALA A 394 -3.80 11.03 1.87
CA ALA A 394 -3.06 12.18 2.36
C ALA A 394 -3.65 12.71 3.67
N CYS A 395 -4.97 12.66 3.84
CA CYS A 395 -5.62 13.37 4.94
C CYS A 395 -6.10 12.48 6.09
N GLN A 396 -6.35 11.18 5.89
CA GLN A 396 -6.83 10.27 6.94
C GLN A 396 -5.75 9.82 7.90
N SER A 397 -4.54 9.57 7.42
CA SER A 397 -3.40 9.23 8.27
C SER A 397 -2.55 10.48 8.50
N VAL A 398 -2.31 10.84 9.75
CA VAL A 398 -1.43 11.98 10.05
C VAL A 398 0.00 11.58 9.70
N LEU A 399 0.57 12.26 8.70
CA LEU A 399 1.97 12.07 8.36
C LEU A 399 2.85 12.54 9.52
N SER A 400 3.44 11.58 10.24
CA SER A 400 4.42 11.86 11.28
C SER A 400 5.69 12.43 10.62
N PRO A 401 6.09 13.66 10.97
CA PRO A 401 7.29 14.26 10.43
C PRO A 401 8.51 13.98 11.30
N THR A 402 8.37 13.16 12.37
CA THR A 402 9.46 12.78 13.27
C THR A 402 10.18 11.53 12.74
N GLY A 403 11.51 11.46 12.89
CA GLY A 403 12.43 10.48 12.27
C GLY A 403 12.28 9.03 12.71
N GLU A 404 11.06 8.51 12.64
CA GLU A 404 10.71 7.11 12.80
C GLU A 404 11.29 6.28 11.64
N LYS A 405 11.50 4.98 11.91
CA LYS A 405 11.82 4.01 10.88
C LYS A 405 10.68 3.99 9.86
N ALA A 406 10.89 4.61 8.70
CA ALA A 406 9.86 4.68 7.68
C ALA A 406 9.50 3.28 7.18
N GLY A 407 8.21 3.01 7.02
CA GLY A 407 7.69 1.79 6.43
C GLY A 407 6.96 2.07 5.12
N GLU A 408 6.36 1.03 4.54
CA GLU A 408 5.55 1.14 3.33
C GLU A 408 4.46 2.21 3.44
N ASP A 409 3.67 2.18 4.51
CA ASP A 409 2.56 3.12 4.71
C ASP A 409 3.03 4.57 4.76
N THR A 410 4.22 4.81 5.33
CA THR A 410 4.86 6.14 5.34
C THR A 410 5.18 6.59 3.92
N GLY A 411 5.72 5.69 3.09
CA GLY A 411 6.00 5.96 1.67
C GLY A 411 4.74 6.27 0.85
N ILE A 412 3.67 5.50 1.06
CA ILE A 412 2.34 5.71 0.44
C ILE A 412 1.79 7.09 0.86
N ALA A 413 1.88 7.45 2.14
CA ALA A 413 1.44 8.76 2.63
C ALA A 413 2.22 9.92 2.00
N TRP A 414 3.54 9.80 1.84
CA TRP A 414 4.34 10.82 1.13
C TRP A 414 3.86 11.01 -0.32
N MET A 415 3.66 9.93 -1.05
CA MET A 415 3.14 9.99 -2.43
C MET A 415 1.76 10.63 -2.48
N ALA A 416 0.87 10.31 -1.53
CA ALA A 416 -0.48 10.90 -1.47
C ALA A 416 -0.42 12.41 -1.28
N HIS A 417 0.38 12.90 -0.32
CA HIS A 417 0.56 14.34 -0.11
C HIS A 417 1.15 15.04 -1.33
N LEU A 418 2.14 14.45 -1.99
CA LEU A 418 2.76 15.02 -3.19
C LEU A 418 1.81 15.01 -4.39
N ASP A 419 1.04 13.94 -4.59
CA ASP A 419 0.02 13.86 -5.64
C ASP A 419 -1.09 14.89 -5.40
N ARG A 420 -1.47 15.09 -4.13
CA ARG A 420 -2.41 16.15 -3.74
C ARG A 420 -1.88 17.54 -4.09
N LEU A 421 -0.62 17.85 -3.77
CA LEU A 421 0.00 19.12 -4.15
C LEU A 421 0.02 19.30 -5.68
N ARG A 422 0.28 18.23 -6.44
CA ARG A 422 0.19 18.26 -7.91
C ARG A 422 -1.21 18.61 -8.40
N ARG A 423 -2.25 18.07 -7.76
CA ARG A 423 -3.66 18.27 -8.15
C ARG A 423 -4.24 19.61 -7.69
N LYS A 424 -3.91 20.05 -6.48
CA LYS A 424 -4.54 21.20 -5.79
C LYS A 424 -3.63 22.41 -5.63
N GLY A 425 -2.36 22.31 -6.03
CA GLY A 425 -1.35 23.34 -5.87
C GLY A 425 -0.55 23.22 -4.56
N VAL A 426 0.62 23.88 -4.55
CA VAL A 426 1.62 23.79 -3.46
C VAL A 426 1.16 24.38 -2.13
N ALA A 427 0.18 25.29 -2.15
CA ALA A 427 -0.43 25.86 -0.95
C ALA A 427 -1.45 24.92 -0.29
N SER A 428 -1.74 23.76 -0.88
CA SER A 428 -2.77 22.87 -0.38
C SER A 428 -2.34 22.18 0.93
N GLN A 429 -3.29 22.03 1.86
CA GLN A 429 -3.10 21.34 3.14
C GLN A 429 -4.34 20.50 3.49
N CYS A 430 -4.15 19.44 4.27
CA CYS A 430 -5.27 18.69 4.84
C CYS A 430 -5.92 19.50 5.98
N GLU A 431 -7.21 19.30 6.20
CA GLU A 431 -7.93 19.96 7.29
C GLU A 431 -7.23 19.66 8.62
N ASN A 432 -7.04 20.71 9.44
CA ASN A 432 -6.35 20.62 10.73
C ASN A 432 -4.95 19.98 10.67
N GLN A 433 -4.24 20.07 9.54
CA GLN A 433 -2.84 19.64 9.38
C GLN A 433 -1.93 20.78 8.88
N ALA A 434 -0.61 20.61 9.03
CA ALA A 434 0.36 21.52 8.43
C ALA A 434 0.35 21.43 6.88
N PRO A 435 0.90 22.43 6.17
CA PRO A 435 1.02 22.39 4.71
C PRO A 435 1.65 21.08 4.24
N SER A 436 1.02 20.41 3.26
CA SER A 436 1.46 19.07 2.84
C SER A 436 2.88 19.09 2.28
N GLN A 437 3.29 20.20 1.64
CA GLN A 437 4.65 20.35 1.13
C GLN A 437 5.68 20.36 2.26
N GLU A 438 5.43 21.10 3.34
CA GLU A 438 6.31 21.13 4.51
C GLU A 438 6.35 19.78 5.23
N LEU A 439 5.20 19.14 5.41
CA LEU A 439 5.11 17.84 6.08
C LEU A 439 5.96 16.77 5.38
N VAL A 440 5.82 16.63 4.07
CA VAL A 440 6.57 15.61 3.31
C VAL A 440 8.06 15.94 3.29
N ASN A 441 8.43 17.19 3.03
CA ASN A 441 9.85 17.57 2.99
C ASN A 441 10.53 17.40 4.34
N ARG A 442 9.84 17.67 5.45
CA ARG A 442 10.37 17.40 6.78
C ARG A 442 10.48 15.90 7.03
N ALA A 443 9.42 15.12 6.80
CA ALA A 443 9.41 13.67 7.02
C ALA A 443 10.51 12.94 6.23
N LEU A 444 10.67 13.27 4.94
CA LEU A 444 11.75 12.72 4.11
C LEU A 444 13.12 13.07 4.66
N ARG A 445 13.34 14.32 5.07
CA ARG A 445 14.60 14.73 5.69
C ARG A 445 14.86 14.06 7.03
N GLN A 446 13.86 13.59 7.76
CA GLN A 446 14.10 12.86 9.01
C GLN A 446 14.31 11.35 8.81
N THR A 447 13.96 10.84 7.63
CA THR A 447 14.09 9.43 7.31
C THR A 447 15.56 9.04 7.22
N GLN A 448 15.88 7.87 7.75
CA GLN A 448 17.17 7.22 7.59
C GLN A 448 17.01 5.87 6.88
N PRO A 449 18.01 5.46 6.09
CA PRO A 449 18.01 4.13 5.54
C PRO A 449 18.25 3.07 6.62
N TYR A 450 17.74 1.88 6.35
CA TYR A 450 18.08 0.65 7.08
C TYR A 450 18.25 -0.48 6.06
N MET A 451 18.38 -1.70 6.55
CA MET A 451 18.69 -2.86 5.74
C MET A 451 17.56 -3.18 4.75
N THR A 452 17.91 -3.45 3.49
CA THR A 452 17.02 -3.98 2.46
C THR A 452 16.85 -5.50 2.57
N GLY A 453 15.82 -6.04 1.94
CA GLY A 453 15.54 -7.47 1.90
C GLY A 453 14.66 -7.95 3.05
N SER A 454 14.44 -9.26 3.11
CA SER A 454 13.52 -9.90 4.06
C SER A 454 13.98 -9.73 5.52
N SER A 455 13.04 -9.38 6.39
CA SER A 455 13.20 -9.44 7.86
C SER A 455 13.10 -10.88 8.41
N THR A 456 13.71 -11.16 9.57
CA THR A 456 13.66 -12.47 10.26
C THR A 456 13.09 -12.36 11.67
N ASP A 457 11.95 -11.68 11.80
CA ASP A 457 11.27 -11.41 13.08
C ASP A 457 10.73 -12.68 13.75
N ASP A 458 10.58 -13.75 12.97
CA ASP A 458 10.04 -15.01 13.41
C ASP A 458 11.07 -15.96 14.02
N ILE A 459 12.34 -15.54 14.10
CA ILE A 459 13.41 -16.29 14.75
C ILE A 459 13.83 -15.53 16.02
N PRO A 460 13.31 -15.91 17.21
CA PRO A 460 13.51 -15.15 18.44
C PRO A 460 14.96 -14.93 18.85
N THR A 461 15.88 -15.80 18.42
CA THR A 461 17.29 -15.79 18.79
C THR A 461 18.16 -14.93 17.87
N CYS A 462 17.66 -14.52 16.70
CA CYS A 462 18.44 -13.74 15.73
C CYS A 462 17.52 -12.86 14.85
N HIS A 463 17.08 -11.74 15.42
CA HIS A 463 16.25 -10.77 14.72
C HIS A 463 17.07 -9.95 13.71
N ARG A 464 16.64 -9.96 12.44
CA ARG A 464 17.10 -9.07 11.38
C ARG A 464 15.97 -8.09 11.09
N ASP A 465 16.23 -6.81 11.36
CA ASP A 465 15.33 -5.71 11.08
C ASP A 465 15.63 -5.10 9.70
N ALA A 466 14.90 -5.56 8.67
CA ALA A 466 15.09 -5.16 7.27
C ALA A 466 13.80 -4.54 6.69
N ASP A 467 13.52 -4.72 5.38
CA ASP A 467 12.40 -4.19 4.58
C ASP A 467 12.55 -2.75 4.02
N TYR A 468 13.77 -2.18 3.95
CA TYR A 468 13.94 -0.80 3.46
C TYR A 468 13.49 -0.62 2.00
N ASP A 469 13.53 -1.69 1.21
CA ASP A 469 13.08 -1.70 -0.18
C ASP A 469 11.56 -1.47 -0.33
N ALA A 470 10.77 -1.76 0.72
CA ALA A 470 9.36 -1.40 0.78
C ALA A 470 9.13 0.13 0.85
N VAL A 471 10.12 0.88 1.34
CA VAL A 471 10.15 2.36 1.31
C VAL A 471 10.78 2.87 0.01
N LEU A 472 11.87 2.25 -0.44
CA LEU A 472 12.58 2.63 -1.67
C LEU A 472 11.64 2.70 -2.88
N LYS A 473 10.69 1.76 -3.00
CA LYS A 473 9.70 1.78 -4.08
C LYS A 473 8.89 3.09 -4.14
N SER A 474 8.66 3.76 -3.00
CA SER A 474 7.99 5.06 -2.97
C SER A 474 9.00 6.19 -3.24
N LEU A 475 10.22 6.08 -2.71
CA LEU A 475 11.28 7.09 -2.91
C LEU A 475 11.65 7.25 -4.39
N VAL A 476 11.70 6.15 -5.16
CA VAL A 476 11.99 6.23 -6.60
C VAL A 476 10.87 6.95 -7.38
N VAL A 477 9.59 6.73 -7.02
CA VAL A 477 8.45 7.48 -7.58
C VAL A 477 8.54 8.95 -7.20
N ILE A 478 8.81 9.26 -5.93
CA ILE A 478 8.99 10.63 -5.44
C ILE A 478 10.10 11.35 -6.21
N SER A 479 11.24 10.68 -6.41
CA SER A 479 12.37 11.24 -7.12
C SER A 479 12.13 11.43 -8.63
N SER A 480 11.24 10.62 -9.22
CA SER A 480 10.95 10.64 -10.65
C SER A 480 9.78 11.56 -11.02
N LYS A 481 8.71 11.57 -10.22
CA LYS A 481 7.42 12.22 -10.54
C LYS A 481 7.18 13.53 -9.77
N TYR A 482 7.73 13.64 -8.56
CA TYR A 482 7.44 14.74 -7.63
C TYR A 482 8.66 15.58 -7.27
N TRP A 483 9.77 15.43 -8.02
CA TRP A 483 11.05 16.10 -7.76
C TRP A 483 10.92 17.61 -7.59
N ASP A 484 10.15 18.27 -8.46
CA ASP A 484 9.91 19.70 -8.49
C ASP A 484 9.15 20.23 -7.26
N LEU A 485 8.43 19.37 -6.54
CA LEU A 485 7.71 19.72 -5.31
C LEU A 485 8.58 19.62 -4.04
N LEU A 486 9.76 19.01 -4.14
CA LEU A 486 10.70 18.86 -3.04
C LEU A 486 11.58 20.09 -2.87
N TYR A 487 11.91 20.42 -1.62
CA TYR A 487 12.89 21.44 -1.28
C TYR A 487 14.30 21.01 -1.74
N PRO A 488 15.18 21.95 -2.09
CA PRO A 488 16.55 21.62 -2.50
C PRO A 488 17.33 20.81 -1.46
N LEU A 489 17.12 21.06 -0.16
CA LEU A 489 17.73 20.28 0.91
C LEU A 489 17.23 18.82 0.92
N THR A 490 15.92 18.61 0.73
CA THR A 490 15.32 17.27 0.66
C THR A 490 15.83 16.48 -0.54
N ARG A 491 15.97 17.15 -1.70
CA ARG A 491 16.58 16.59 -2.91
C ARG A 491 18.00 16.11 -2.65
N THR A 492 18.79 16.92 -1.95
CA THR A 492 20.16 16.57 -1.57
C THR A 492 20.18 15.36 -0.63
N HIS A 493 19.28 15.32 0.35
CA HIS A 493 19.16 14.20 1.28
C HIS A 493 18.79 12.89 0.57
N LEU A 494 17.82 12.93 -0.34
CA LEU A 494 17.44 11.77 -1.16
C LEU A 494 18.63 11.18 -1.90
N LEU A 495 19.35 12.02 -2.66
CA LEU A 495 20.48 11.58 -3.48
C LEU A 495 21.66 11.04 -2.67
N ARG A 496 21.91 11.62 -1.48
CA ARG A 496 23.09 11.27 -0.67
C ARG A 496 22.85 10.14 0.32
N HIS A 497 21.61 9.93 0.75
CA HIS A 497 21.32 9.11 1.93
C HIS A 497 20.20 8.10 1.74
N LEU A 498 19.17 8.39 0.93
CA LEU A 498 17.97 7.53 0.86
C LEU A 498 17.93 6.61 -0.34
N LEU A 499 18.56 6.96 -1.47
CA LEU A 499 18.65 6.08 -2.64
C LEU A 499 19.81 5.10 -2.47
N THR A 500 19.71 4.22 -1.47
CA THR A 500 20.81 3.34 -1.04
C THR A 500 21.13 2.24 -2.04
N GLU A 501 20.11 1.68 -2.69
CA GLU A 501 20.29 0.71 -3.77
C GLU A 501 20.62 1.43 -5.06
N ASN A 502 21.88 1.34 -5.49
CA ASN A 502 22.42 1.95 -6.72
C ASN A 502 23.66 1.17 -7.18
N GLY A 503 24.17 1.48 -8.37
CA GLY A 503 25.27 0.75 -9.03
C GLY A 503 24.81 -0.47 -9.84
N PRO A 504 25.75 -1.36 -10.23
CA PRO A 504 25.43 -2.62 -10.92
C PRO A 504 24.65 -3.58 -10.00
N HIS A 505 24.09 -4.64 -10.58
CA HIS A 505 23.54 -5.75 -9.80
C HIS A 505 24.58 -6.34 -8.84
N SER A 506 24.13 -6.69 -7.63
CA SER A 506 24.94 -7.25 -6.56
C SER A 506 24.39 -8.62 -6.13
N VAL A 507 25.28 -9.61 -6.09
CA VAL A 507 24.95 -10.99 -5.70
C VAL A 507 24.64 -11.12 -4.20
N ASP A 508 25.07 -10.17 -3.38
CA ASP A 508 24.78 -10.16 -1.95
C ASP A 508 23.31 -9.85 -1.66
N ASP A 509 22.59 -9.23 -2.60
CA ASP A 509 21.15 -8.96 -2.48
C ASP A 509 20.28 -10.11 -3.00
N GLU A 510 20.90 -11.17 -3.53
CA GLU A 510 20.19 -12.40 -3.88
C GLU A 510 19.97 -13.32 -2.68
N LYS A 511 20.50 -12.97 -1.50
CA LYS A 511 20.51 -13.77 -0.28
C LYS A 511 20.20 -12.96 0.97
N ILE A 512 19.77 -13.67 2.01
CA ILE A 512 19.77 -13.20 3.38
C ILE A 512 20.65 -14.12 4.22
N THR A 513 21.48 -13.55 5.08
CA THR A 513 22.29 -14.34 6.03
C THR A 513 21.53 -14.50 7.35
N VAL A 514 20.91 -15.66 7.54
CA VAL A 514 20.13 -15.99 8.74
C VAL A 514 21.08 -16.25 9.91
N CYS A 515 20.84 -15.57 11.03
CA CYS A 515 21.66 -15.57 12.23
C CYS A 515 23.17 -15.29 12.00
N GLY A 516 23.57 -14.70 10.86
CA GLY A 516 24.98 -14.53 10.51
C GLY A 516 25.73 -15.82 10.16
N LEU A 517 25.01 -16.94 9.97
CA LEU A 517 25.60 -18.28 9.82
C LEU A 517 25.26 -18.95 8.49
N VAL A 518 24.04 -18.76 7.98
CA VAL A 518 23.54 -19.49 6.80
C VAL A 518 22.96 -18.51 5.80
N ASP A 519 23.51 -18.53 4.59
CA ASP A 519 22.94 -17.81 3.46
C ASP A 519 21.77 -18.61 2.87
N VAL A 520 20.60 -17.99 2.81
CA VAL A 520 19.42 -18.51 2.13
C VAL A 520 18.97 -17.51 1.07
N PRO A 521 18.24 -17.93 0.02
CA PRO A 521 17.81 -17.01 -1.03
C PRO A 521 16.92 -15.90 -0.47
N GLU A 522 17.08 -14.70 -1.01
CA GLU A 522 16.11 -13.62 -0.85
C GLU A 522 14.81 -13.95 -1.58
N THR A 523 13.69 -13.46 -1.05
CA THR A 523 12.36 -13.70 -1.62
C THR A 523 12.15 -12.91 -2.90
N GLU A 524 11.36 -13.47 -3.82
CA GLU A 524 11.13 -12.92 -5.16
C GLU A 524 10.62 -11.47 -5.14
N ASN A 525 9.73 -11.14 -4.20
CA ASN A 525 9.19 -9.80 -4.05
C ASN A 525 10.27 -8.74 -3.70
N HIS A 526 11.14 -9.03 -2.74
CA HIS A 526 12.22 -8.16 -2.27
C HIS A 526 13.29 -8.04 -3.35
N ARG A 527 13.66 -9.15 -4.01
CA ARG A 527 14.58 -9.12 -5.16
C ARG A 527 14.07 -8.17 -6.26
N LEU A 528 12.78 -8.22 -6.58
CA LEU A 528 12.21 -7.34 -7.59
C LEU A 528 12.11 -5.88 -7.11
N LEU A 529 11.79 -5.63 -5.83
CA LEU A 529 11.78 -4.28 -5.25
C LEU A 529 13.18 -3.66 -5.23
N ILE A 530 14.20 -4.40 -4.81
CA ILE A 530 15.60 -3.98 -4.76
C ILE A 530 16.08 -3.63 -6.17
N GLU A 531 15.97 -4.55 -7.13
CA GLU A 531 16.53 -4.36 -8.47
C GLU A 531 15.77 -3.31 -9.29
N SER A 532 14.44 -3.23 -9.16
CA SER A 532 13.67 -2.15 -9.80
C SER A 532 14.01 -0.78 -9.20
N SER A 533 14.19 -0.69 -7.87
CA SER A 533 14.58 0.55 -7.21
C SER A 533 16.02 0.94 -7.56
N ARG A 534 16.95 -0.02 -7.62
CA ARG A 534 18.34 0.19 -8.06
C ARG A 534 18.43 0.78 -9.46
N TYR A 535 17.67 0.22 -10.40
CA TYR A 535 17.60 0.72 -11.77
C TYR A 535 17.14 2.19 -11.82
N LEU A 536 16.08 2.54 -11.09
CA LEU A 536 15.54 3.91 -11.08
C LEU A 536 16.40 4.88 -10.27
N SER A 537 17.01 4.43 -9.17
CA SER A 537 18.01 5.19 -8.41
C SER A 537 19.22 5.54 -9.27
N ASN A 538 19.74 4.59 -10.06
CA ASN A 538 20.82 4.82 -11.02
C ASN A 538 20.47 5.92 -12.03
N GLN A 539 19.28 5.84 -12.63
CA GLN A 539 18.80 6.86 -13.56
C GLN A 539 18.79 8.24 -12.91
N ARG A 540 18.24 8.34 -11.68
CA ARG A 540 18.17 9.60 -10.93
C ARG A 540 19.55 10.14 -10.53
N LEU A 541 20.44 9.28 -10.06
CA LEU A 541 21.79 9.65 -9.65
C LEU A 541 22.63 10.06 -10.86
N ARG A 542 22.47 9.38 -12.00
CA ARG A 542 23.12 9.77 -13.27
C ARG A 542 22.66 11.15 -13.73
N GLU A 543 21.35 11.40 -13.74
CA GLU A 543 20.82 12.73 -14.08
C GLU A 543 21.37 13.83 -13.18
N ALA A 544 21.52 13.56 -11.88
CA ALA A 544 21.97 14.54 -10.91
C ALA A 544 23.49 14.77 -10.91
N THR A 545 24.29 13.76 -11.24
CA THR A 545 25.77 13.79 -11.06
C THR A 545 26.58 13.67 -12.34
N GLY A 546 26.00 13.11 -13.41
CA GLY A 546 26.72 12.74 -14.63
C GLY A 546 27.64 11.53 -14.49
N ASP A 547 27.70 10.86 -13.33
CA ASP A 547 28.66 9.80 -13.03
C ASP A 547 28.40 8.52 -13.85
N ALA A 548 29.45 8.06 -14.57
CA ALA A 548 29.45 6.88 -15.42
C ALA A 548 28.95 5.61 -14.71
N ARG A 549 29.22 5.46 -13.40
CA ARG A 549 28.89 4.24 -12.64
C ARG A 549 27.40 3.92 -12.55
N TYR A 550 26.56 4.94 -12.72
CA TYR A 550 25.11 4.85 -12.67
C TYR A 550 24.46 4.65 -14.06
N ASP A 551 25.26 4.41 -15.09
CA ASP A 551 24.73 4.06 -16.41
C ASP A 551 24.20 2.61 -16.39
N ASN A 552 22.88 2.43 -16.38
CA ASN A 552 22.26 1.11 -16.34
C ASN A 552 22.65 0.21 -17.52
N ALA A 553 22.95 0.78 -18.69
CA ALA A 553 23.38 0.00 -19.84
C ALA A 553 24.85 -0.41 -19.71
N ALA A 554 25.72 0.51 -19.29
CA ALA A 554 27.16 0.23 -19.17
C ALA A 554 27.51 -0.64 -17.95
N ASN A 555 26.75 -0.55 -16.86
CA ASN A 555 26.99 -1.30 -15.63
C ASN A 555 26.28 -2.67 -15.59
N GLY A 556 25.57 -3.05 -16.66
CA GLY A 556 24.90 -4.36 -16.79
C GLY A 556 23.51 -4.45 -16.13
N MET A 557 23.07 -3.43 -15.38
CA MET A 557 21.79 -3.45 -14.67
C MET A 557 20.58 -3.58 -15.61
N ARG A 558 20.64 -2.93 -16.78
CA ARG A 558 19.60 -3.03 -17.83
C ARG A 558 19.37 -4.48 -18.26
N GLU A 559 20.45 -5.19 -18.57
CA GLU A 559 20.37 -6.58 -19.06
C GLU A 559 19.89 -7.52 -17.95
N HIS A 560 20.41 -7.36 -16.73
CA HIS A 560 19.97 -8.15 -15.57
C HIS A 560 18.45 -8.04 -15.36
N LEU A 561 17.94 -6.81 -15.29
CA LEU A 561 16.52 -6.56 -15.02
C LEU A 561 15.62 -7.07 -16.14
N LEU A 562 16.00 -6.90 -17.41
CA LEU A 562 15.23 -7.46 -18.54
C LEU A 562 15.13 -8.99 -18.46
N ARG A 563 16.23 -9.69 -18.19
CA ARG A 563 16.23 -11.16 -18.03
C ARG A 563 15.41 -11.61 -16.83
N GLN A 564 15.46 -10.88 -15.72
CA GLN A 564 14.61 -11.14 -14.55
C GLN A 564 13.13 -11.01 -14.92
N LEU A 565 12.73 -9.92 -15.59
CA LEU A 565 11.35 -9.68 -16.00
C LEU A 565 10.83 -10.73 -17.00
N GLN A 566 11.69 -11.21 -17.90
CA GLN A 566 11.34 -12.28 -18.83
C GLN A 566 10.94 -13.57 -18.11
N THR A 567 11.54 -13.84 -16.94
CA THR A 567 11.24 -15.04 -16.15
C THR A 567 9.75 -15.10 -15.78
N PHE A 568 9.14 -13.97 -15.41
CA PHE A 568 7.70 -13.90 -15.12
C PHE A 568 6.84 -14.15 -16.36
N ALA A 569 7.23 -13.63 -17.52
CA ALA A 569 6.51 -13.85 -18.77
C ALA A 569 6.56 -15.31 -19.26
N LYS A 570 7.55 -16.08 -18.78
CA LYS A 570 7.71 -17.51 -19.10
C LYS A 570 7.09 -18.43 -18.05
N HIS A 571 7.12 -18.02 -16.79
CA HIS A 571 6.89 -18.92 -15.66
C HIS A 571 5.96 -18.40 -14.57
N ASP A 572 5.30 -17.26 -14.76
CA ASP A 572 4.57 -16.56 -13.69
C ASP A 572 5.47 -16.16 -12.50
N PHE A 573 4.86 -15.56 -11.49
CA PHE A 573 5.48 -15.31 -10.19
C PHE A 573 5.68 -16.61 -9.42
N MET A 574 6.81 -16.76 -8.72
CA MET A 574 7.00 -17.81 -7.72
C MET A 574 6.02 -17.62 -6.58
N GLU A 575 5.83 -16.36 -6.16
CA GLU A 575 4.95 -15.95 -5.06
C GLU A 575 3.54 -15.59 -5.55
N TYR A 576 3.00 -16.39 -6.47
CA TYR A 576 1.65 -16.19 -6.99
C TYR A 576 0.60 -16.33 -5.89
N ASN A 577 -0.40 -15.45 -5.87
CA ASN A 577 -1.48 -15.43 -4.87
C ASN A 577 -0.96 -15.42 -3.41
N ALA A 578 0.28 -14.96 -3.18
CA ALA A 578 0.78 -14.58 -1.88
C ALA A 578 0.18 -13.21 -1.53
N ARG A 579 -1.03 -13.20 -0.97
CA ARG A 579 -1.88 -12.02 -0.82
C ARG A 579 -1.17 -10.75 -0.32
N PRO A 580 -0.35 -10.76 0.75
CA PRO A 580 0.34 -9.53 1.16
C PRO A 580 1.48 -9.11 0.22
N TYR A 581 2.06 -10.04 -0.54
CA TYR A 581 3.30 -9.84 -1.29
C TYR A 581 3.10 -9.57 -2.78
N GLN A 582 2.02 -10.05 -3.36
CA GLN A 582 1.73 -9.81 -4.78
C GLN A 582 1.68 -8.31 -5.11
N ARG A 583 1.23 -7.47 -4.16
CA ARG A 583 1.23 -6.00 -4.33
C ARG A 583 2.64 -5.40 -4.46
N TYR A 584 3.67 -6.01 -3.86
CA TYR A 584 5.05 -5.53 -3.94
C TYR A 584 5.62 -5.70 -5.33
N SER A 585 5.48 -6.90 -5.89
CA SER A 585 5.92 -7.20 -7.24
C SER A 585 5.18 -6.34 -8.27
N LEU A 586 3.87 -6.16 -8.13
CA LEU A 586 3.12 -5.31 -9.04
C LEU A 586 3.51 -3.82 -8.91
N ASN A 587 3.77 -3.32 -7.71
CA ASN A 587 4.25 -1.94 -7.51
C ASN A 587 5.62 -1.70 -8.17
N ALA A 588 6.57 -2.63 -8.02
CA ALA A 588 7.85 -2.57 -8.72
C ALA A 588 7.69 -2.47 -10.25
N LEU A 589 6.77 -3.26 -10.82
CA LEU A 589 6.48 -3.22 -12.26
C LEU A 589 5.81 -1.91 -12.69
N LEU A 590 4.87 -1.39 -11.91
CA LEU A 590 4.23 -0.10 -12.17
C LEU A 590 5.27 1.03 -12.18
N ASN A 591 6.21 1.03 -11.23
CA ASN A 591 7.30 2.00 -11.17
C ASN A 591 8.19 1.94 -12.42
N LEU A 592 8.57 0.74 -12.86
CA LEU A 592 9.36 0.57 -14.09
C LEU A 592 8.59 1.01 -15.33
N PHE A 593 7.31 0.66 -15.43
CA PHE A 593 6.45 1.06 -16.53
C PHE A 593 6.34 2.59 -16.64
N ASP A 594 6.12 3.27 -15.53
CA ASP A 594 5.91 4.72 -15.53
C ASP A 594 7.22 5.52 -15.68
N HIS A 595 8.28 5.08 -15.01
CA HIS A 595 9.45 5.93 -14.73
C HIS A 595 10.76 5.50 -15.39
N ALA A 596 10.86 4.27 -15.93
CA ALA A 596 12.05 3.90 -16.69
C ALA A 596 12.12 4.72 -17.99
N GLN A 597 13.31 5.25 -18.31
CA GLN A 597 13.57 5.93 -19.58
C GLN A 597 13.79 4.96 -20.74
N ASP A 598 14.24 3.74 -20.45
CA ASP A 598 14.49 2.73 -21.47
C ASP A 598 13.16 2.11 -21.96
N PRO A 599 12.80 2.23 -23.25
CA PRO A 599 11.56 1.68 -23.78
C PRO A 599 11.43 0.17 -23.62
N ALA A 600 12.53 -0.58 -23.65
CA ALA A 600 12.51 -2.03 -23.48
C ALA A 600 12.14 -2.40 -22.04
N ILE A 601 12.65 -1.67 -21.03
CA ILE A 601 12.28 -1.90 -19.63
C ILE A 601 10.80 -1.58 -19.40
N ARG A 602 10.30 -0.47 -19.96
CA ARG A 602 8.87 -0.12 -19.88
C ARG A 602 8.00 -1.20 -20.51
N THR A 603 8.39 -1.67 -21.69
CA THR A 603 7.65 -2.71 -22.44
C THR A 603 7.69 -4.05 -21.70
N ALA A 604 8.84 -4.43 -21.14
CA ALA A 604 8.98 -5.63 -20.30
C ALA A 604 8.02 -5.59 -19.10
N ALA A 605 8.02 -4.46 -18.37
CA ALA A 605 7.13 -4.27 -17.22
C ALA A 605 5.65 -4.34 -17.65
N GLN A 606 5.30 -3.70 -18.77
CA GLN A 606 3.95 -3.75 -19.32
C GLN A 606 3.51 -5.18 -19.68
N ILE A 607 4.37 -5.99 -20.32
CA ILE A 607 4.05 -7.39 -20.65
C ILE A 607 3.67 -8.17 -19.39
N VAL A 608 4.44 -8.03 -18.31
CA VAL A 608 4.18 -8.74 -17.05
C VAL A 608 2.92 -8.21 -16.36
N LEU A 609 2.69 -6.89 -16.39
CA LEU A 609 1.46 -6.27 -15.84
C LEU A 609 0.20 -6.70 -16.63
N ASP A 610 0.26 -6.69 -17.96
CA ASP A 610 -0.84 -7.09 -18.85
C ASP A 610 -1.20 -8.58 -18.61
N TYR A 611 -0.19 -9.44 -18.46
CA TYR A 611 -0.38 -10.84 -18.06
C TYR A 611 -1.05 -10.95 -16.69
N ALA A 612 -0.48 -10.34 -15.65
CA ALA A 612 -0.94 -10.48 -14.27
C ALA A 612 -2.37 -9.96 -14.06
N THR A 613 -2.68 -8.79 -14.64
CA THR A 613 -4.01 -8.17 -14.53
C THR A 613 -5.05 -8.91 -15.36
N THR A 614 -4.70 -9.43 -16.53
CA THR A 614 -5.60 -10.28 -17.32
C THR A 614 -5.87 -11.60 -16.60
N LYS A 615 -4.85 -12.23 -16.02
CA LYS A 615 -5.01 -13.43 -15.20
C LYS A 615 -5.94 -13.19 -14.00
N PHE A 616 -5.78 -12.08 -13.27
CA PHE A 616 -6.68 -11.72 -12.17
C PHE A 616 -8.13 -11.54 -12.66
N ALA A 617 -8.34 -10.83 -13.78
CA ALA A 617 -9.67 -10.63 -14.36
C ALA A 617 -10.35 -11.96 -14.75
N LEU A 618 -9.60 -12.93 -15.26
CA LEU A 618 -10.10 -14.25 -15.65
C LEU A 618 -10.37 -15.16 -14.46
N SER A 619 -9.59 -15.02 -13.39
CA SER A 619 -9.64 -15.88 -12.20
C SER A 619 -10.52 -15.34 -11.07
N SER A 620 -11.05 -14.13 -11.20
CA SER A 620 -11.93 -13.51 -10.20
C SER A 620 -13.39 -13.49 -10.63
N ASN A 621 -14.32 -13.54 -9.68
CA ASN A 621 -15.75 -13.38 -9.89
C ASN A 621 -16.29 -12.22 -9.02
N GLN A 622 -16.71 -11.13 -9.67
CA GLN A 622 -16.99 -9.84 -9.00
C GLN A 622 -15.79 -9.35 -8.17
N LEU A 623 -14.56 -9.53 -8.65
CA LEU A 623 -13.29 -9.25 -7.94
C LEU A 623 -12.98 -10.18 -6.74
N ARG A 624 -13.78 -11.21 -6.48
CA ARG A 624 -13.43 -12.25 -5.49
C ARG A 624 -12.60 -13.33 -6.18
N ARG A 625 -11.44 -13.69 -5.62
CA ARG A 625 -10.55 -14.70 -6.21
C ARG A 625 -10.20 -15.78 -5.18
N ALA A 626 -10.70 -16.99 -5.42
CA ALA A 626 -10.45 -18.19 -4.62
C ALA A 626 -9.34 -19.06 -5.24
N GLY A 627 -8.16 -18.47 -5.50
CA GLY A 627 -7.09 -19.14 -6.25
C GLY A 627 -6.18 -20.04 -5.40
N PRO A 628 -5.41 -20.95 -6.02
CA PRO A 628 -4.35 -21.72 -5.36
C PRO A 628 -3.33 -20.80 -4.69
N PHE A 629 -2.74 -21.24 -3.59
CA PHE A 629 -2.07 -20.33 -2.66
C PHE A 629 -0.58 -20.65 -2.49
N ARG A 630 0.26 -19.62 -2.46
CA ARG A 630 1.70 -19.73 -2.21
C ARG A 630 2.12 -18.88 -1.00
N ARG A 631 2.84 -19.49 -0.03
CA ARG A 631 3.41 -18.89 1.18
C ARG A 631 2.41 -18.26 2.17
N ILE A 632 2.73 -18.29 3.46
CA ILE A 632 1.92 -17.69 4.55
C ILE A 632 0.54 -18.35 4.63
N ALA A 633 0.52 -19.65 4.92
CA ALA A 633 -0.69 -20.45 4.93
C ALA A 633 -1.87 -19.86 5.73
N ASP A 634 -1.60 -19.06 6.78
CA ASP A 634 -2.59 -18.32 7.56
C ASP A 634 -3.38 -17.26 6.76
N ARG A 635 -3.05 -17.01 5.48
CA ARG A 635 -3.85 -16.17 4.56
C ARG A 635 -4.62 -16.98 3.50
N ALA A 636 -4.59 -18.31 3.58
CA ALA A 636 -5.42 -19.20 2.79
C ALA A 636 -6.91 -18.89 2.97
N ASP A 637 -7.76 -19.38 2.07
CA ASP A 637 -9.20 -19.12 2.13
C ASP A 637 -9.85 -19.73 3.37
N ALA A 638 -9.31 -20.86 3.86
CA ALA A 638 -9.73 -21.50 5.09
C ALA A 638 -9.53 -20.61 6.32
N ASP A 639 -8.47 -19.79 6.33
CA ASP A 639 -8.12 -18.92 7.46
C ASP A 639 -8.65 -17.48 7.29
N ASN A 640 -8.74 -16.98 6.05
CA ASN A 640 -9.13 -15.60 5.76
C ASN A 640 -10.66 -15.42 5.58
N GLN A 641 -11.42 -16.46 5.23
CA GLN A 641 -12.90 -16.55 5.12
C GLN A 641 -13.63 -15.52 4.23
N SER A 642 -13.20 -14.26 4.13
CA SER A 642 -13.73 -13.22 3.25
C SER A 642 -12.78 -12.97 2.07
N TYR A 643 -13.37 -12.54 0.95
CA TYR A 643 -12.64 -12.15 -0.26
C TYR A 643 -12.45 -10.63 -0.39
N TYR A 644 -12.97 -9.83 0.55
CA TYR A 644 -12.81 -8.37 0.61
C TYR A 644 -12.18 -7.87 1.91
N ALA A 645 -11.71 -8.77 2.78
CA ALA A 645 -11.03 -8.41 4.02
C ALA A 645 -9.58 -7.96 3.79
N ALA A 646 -8.93 -7.45 4.84
CA ALA A 646 -7.57 -6.91 4.77
C ALA A 646 -6.52 -7.89 4.24
N ASN A 647 -6.74 -9.20 4.41
CA ASN A 647 -5.80 -10.22 3.99
C ASN A 647 -6.19 -10.90 2.68
N SER A 648 -7.21 -10.40 1.98
CA SER A 648 -7.67 -10.92 0.69
C SER A 648 -6.79 -10.39 -0.47
N ASP A 649 -7.05 -10.83 -1.72
CA ASP A 649 -6.16 -10.51 -2.85
C ASP A 649 -6.07 -8.97 -3.10
N PRO A 650 -4.88 -8.36 -3.06
CA PRO A 650 -4.69 -6.91 -3.15
C PRO A 650 -5.05 -6.35 -4.52
N GLN A 651 -5.05 -7.16 -5.59
CA GLN A 651 -5.51 -6.71 -6.90
C GLN A 651 -7.00 -6.37 -6.91
N THR A 652 -7.77 -6.84 -5.93
CA THR A 652 -9.14 -6.37 -5.69
C THR A 652 -9.15 -4.84 -5.52
N GLY A 653 -8.28 -4.28 -4.68
CA GLY A 653 -8.15 -2.83 -4.49
C GLY A 653 -7.75 -2.10 -5.77
N PHE A 654 -6.88 -2.71 -6.59
CA PHE A 654 -6.47 -2.15 -7.88
C PHE A 654 -7.65 -2.06 -8.85
N PHE A 655 -8.38 -3.17 -9.03
CA PHE A 655 -9.54 -3.21 -9.93
C PHE A 655 -10.70 -2.38 -9.39
N GLN A 656 -10.90 -2.27 -8.08
CA GLN A 656 -11.88 -1.35 -7.51
C GLN A 656 -11.61 0.09 -7.93
N LEU A 657 -10.35 0.53 -7.96
CA LEU A 657 -10.00 1.84 -8.50
C LEU A 657 -10.24 1.94 -10.02
N TRP A 658 -9.69 1.00 -10.80
CA TRP A 658 -9.74 1.08 -12.26
C TRP A 658 -11.17 0.98 -12.79
N THR A 659 -11.98 0.14 -12.18
CA THR A 659 -13.34 -0.18 -12.66
C THR A 659 -14.43 0.63 -11.96
N GLY A 660 -14.32 0.86 -10.65
CA GLY A 660 -15.45 1.34 -9.84
C GLY A 660 -16.48 0.25 -9.51
N LEU A 661 -16.14 -1.03 -9.66
CA LEU A 661 -16.98 -2.16 -9.31
C LEU A 661 -17.00 -2.37 -7.77
N LEU A 662 -17.97 -1.74 -7.09
CA LEU A 662 -18.03 -1.63 -5.62
C LEU A 662 -19.32 -2.17 -4.99
N ALA A 663 -20.17 -2.84 -5.76
CA ALA A 663 -21.47 -3.32 -5.27
C ALA A 663 -21.33 -4.23 -4.03
N ASN A 664 -20.26 -5.02 -3.96
CA ASN A 664 -19.99 -5.92 -2.83
C ASN A 664 -19.26 -5.26 -1.64
N THR A 665 -18.86 -3.99 -1.77
CA THR A 665 -18.18 -3.23 -0.69
C THR A 665 -18.94 -1.96 -0.32
N GLY A 666 -20.24 -1.91 -0.66
CA GLY A 666 -21.15 -0.82 -0.27
C GLY A 666 -20.78 0.53 -0.86
N ASP A 667 -20.32 0.57 -2.11
CA ASP A 667 -19.89 1.78 -2.83
C ASP A 667 -18.63 2.47 -2.26
N HIS A 668 -17.82 1.74 -1.48
CA HIS A 668 -16.56 2.23 -0.95
C HIS A 668 -15.40 1.31 -1.34
N ILE A 669 -14.20 1.87 -1.47
CA ILE A 669 -12.96 1.09 -1.36
C ILE A 669 -12.67 0.92 0.13
N PRO A 670 -12.66 -0.31 0.69
CA PRO A 670 -12.34 -0.54 2.09
C PRO A 670 -11.01 0.09 2.51
N ARG A 671 -10.90 0.56 3.77
CA ARG A 671 -9.69 1.25 4.26
C ARG A 671 -8.41 0.45 4.04
N HIS A 672 -8.44 -0.86 4.24
CA HIS A 672 -7.28 -1.74 4.03
C HIS A 672 -6.85 -1.91 2.56
N TYR A 673 -7.69 -1.54 1.59
CA TYR A 673 -7.34 -1.50 0.16
C TYR A 673 -7.00 -0.10 -0.35
N SER A 674 -7.09 0.91 0.51
CA SER A 674 -6.83 2.29 0.09
C SER A 674 -5.37 2.48 -0.34
N GLY A 675 -4.42 1.72 0.22
CA GLY A 675 -3.00 1.82 -0.12
C GLY A 675 -2.75 1.25 -1.53
N GLU A 676 -3.32 0.09 -1.78
CA GLU A 676 -3.36 -0.58 -3.08
C GLU A 676 -3.98 0.34 -4.14
N ALA A 677 -5.12 0.94 -3.82
CA ALA A 677 -5.76 1.90 -4.71
C ALA A 677 -4.86 3.12 -4.97
N LEU A 678 -4.13 3.64 -3.99
CA LEU A 678 -3.23 4.76 -4.24
C LEU A 678 -2.08 4.39 -5.18
N ILE A 679 -1.47 3.20 -5.00
CA ILE A 679 -0.36 2.71 -5.83
C ILE A 679 -0.74 2.76 -7.31
N VAL A 680 -1.90 2.20 -7.69
CA VAL A 680 -2.37 2.24 -9.08
C VAL A 680 -2.98 3.59 -9.47
N GLY A 681 -3.39 4.39 -8.48
CA GLY A 681 -3.99 5.71 -8.69
C GLY A 681 -2.98 6.78 -9.06
N VAL A 682 -1.74 6.66 -8.61
CA VAL A 682 -0.61 7.51 -9.01
C VAL A 682 0.10 7.00 -10.26
N SER A 683 -0.20 5.78 -10.72
CA SER A 683 0.36 5.19 -11.93
C SER A 683 -0.38 5.61 -13.21
N GLY A 684 0.36 5.69 -14.32
CA GLY A 684 -0.18 5.88 -15.66
C GLY A 684 -0.69 4.60 -16.31
N TYR A 685 -0.35 3.43 -15.76
CA TYR A 685 -0.77 2.13 -16.29
C TYR A 685 -2.28 1.92 -16.19
N LEU A 686 -2.84 1.30 -17.22
CA LEU A 686 -4.22 0.79 -17.26
C LEU A 686 -4.19 -0.66 -17.74
N PRO A 687 -4.97 -1.57 -17.12
CA PRO A 687 -5.10 -2.93 -17.61
C PRO A 687 -5.57 -2.98 -19.07
N PRO A 688 -5.24 -4.06 -19.81
CA PRO A 688 -5.83 -4.31 -21.11
C PRO A 688 -7.36 -4.22 -21.07
N ARG A 689 -7.99 -3.66 -22.11
CA ARG A 689 -9.46 -3.56 -22.18
C ARG A 689 -10.15 -4.92 -21.99
N ALA A 690 -9.54 -5.99 -22.51
CA ALA A 690 -10.00 -7.36 -22.30
C ALA A 690 -10.04 -7.77 -20.81
N ALA A 691 -9.08 -7.31 -20.01
CA ALA A 691 -9.03 -7.54 -18.57
C ALA A 691 -10.14 -6.75 -17.86
N ILE A 692 -10.34 -5.47 -18.19
CA ILE A 692 -11.45 -4.66 -17.65
C ILE A 692 -12.81 -5.30 -17.98
N GLN A 693 -13.02 -5.68 -19.25
CA GLN A 693 -14.22 -6.37 -19.70
C GLN A 693 -14.46 -7.63 -18.87
N ARG A 694 -13.47 -8.52 -18.75
CA ARG A 694 -13.67 -9.80 -18.05
C ARG A 694 -13.73 -9.69 -16.54
N ALA A 695 -13.16 -8.66 -15.93
CA ALA A 695 -13.32 -8.44 -14.49
C ALA A 695 -14.75 -8.02 -14.13
N MET A 696 -15.42 -7.26 -15.02
CA MET A 696 -16.76 -6.71 -14.77
C MET A 696 -17.89 -7.52 -15.41
N ASP A 697 -17.64 -8.18 -16.54
CA ASP A 697 -18.62 -8.92 -17.31
C ASP A 697 -18.26 -10.40 -17.45
N LYS A 698 -19.15 -11.24 -16.90
CA LYS A 698 -19.09 -12.71 -16.92
C LYS A 698 -20.18 -13.34 -17.80
N SER A 699 -20.86 -12.56 -18.64
CA SER A 699 -22.00 -12.98 -19.48
C SER A 699 -21.74 -14.12 -20.46
N VAL A 700 -20.48 -14.48 -20.70
CA VAL A 700 -20.09 -15.58 -21.59
C VAL A 700 -19.19 -16.54 -20.81
N SER A 701 -19.50 -17.83 -20.88
CA SER A 701 -18.70 -18.87 -20.24
C SER A 701 -17.33 -19.03 -20.89
N TYR A 702 -16.30 -19.32 -20.09
CA TYR A 702 -14.94 -19.61 -20.56
C TYR A 702 -14.20 -20.47 -19.54
N GLN A 703 -13.13 -21.11 -20.01
CA GLN A 703 -12.22 -21.85 -19.15
C GLN A 703 -10.79 -21.39 -19.39
N HIS A 704 -10.05 -21.21 -18.30
CA HIS A 704 -8.64 -20.88 -18.32
C HIS A 704 -7.87 -21.79 -17.37
N SER A 705 -6.69 -22.23 -17.81
CA SER A 705 -5.70 -22.87 -16.95
C SER A 705 -4.37 -22.14 -17.06
N PHE A 706 -3.62 -22.15 -15.96
CA PHE A 706 -2.30 -21.55 -15.84
C PHE A 706 -1.36 -22.57 -15.22
N GLN A 707 -0.33 -22.98 -15.94
CA GLN A 707 0.70 -23.88 -15.44
C GLN A 707 2.04 -23.13 -15.48
N HIS A 708 2.79 -23.06 -14.39
CA HIS A 708 3.92 -22.12 -14.31
C HIS A 708 5.22 -22.63 -14.96
N GLY A 709 5.27 -23.91 -15.30
CA GLY A 709 6.45 -24.56 -15.88
C GLY A 709 7.64 -24.61 -14.93
N PRO A 710 8.68 -25.40 -15.26
CA PRO A 710 9.92 -25.39 -14.50
C PRO A 710 10.63 -24.05 -14.71
N ARG A 711 10.88 -23.33 -13.62
CA ARG A 711 11.60 -22.06 -13.64
C ARG A 711 13.07 -22.21 -13.27
N PRO A 712 13.94 -21.25 -13.62
CA PRO A 712 15.33 -21.25 -13.17
C PRO A 712 15.42 -21.32 -11.64
N LYS A 713 16.34 -22.15 -11.15
CA LYS A 713 16.66 -22.27 -9.73
C LYS A 713 17.23 -20.95 -9.21
N LEU A 714 16.78 -20.50 -8.05
CA LEU A 714 17.31 -19.30 -7.41
C LEU A 714 18.74 -19.56 -6.89
N SER A 715 19.60 -18.55 -7.00
CA SER A 715 20.88 -18.50 -6.30
C SER A 715 20.69 -18.79 -4.81
N PHE A 716 21.65 -19.48 -4.20
CA PHE A 716 21.65 -19.88 -2.79
C PHE A 716 20.53 -20.86 -2.37
N SER A 717 19.68 -21.30 -3.30
CA SER A 717 18.61 -22.27 -2.98
C SER A 717 19.15 -23.69 -3.02
N ALA A 718 18.65 -24.57 -2.15
CA ALA A 718 18.85 -26.01 -2.27
C ALA A 718 17.91 -26.63 -3.33
N ASP A 719 16.74 -26.03 -3.55
CA ASP A 719 15.63 -26.64 -4.27
C ASP A 719 15.27 -25.92 -5.58
N SER A 720 14.63 -26.64 -6.50
CA SER A 720 13.94 -26.03 -7.64
C SER A 720 12.48 -25.79 -7.27
N ALA A 721 11.96 -24.60 -7.57
CA ALA A 721 10.56 -24.29 -7.30
C ALA A 721 9.63 -25.18 -8.12
N MET A 722 8.69 -25.85 -7.45
CA MET A 722 7.63 -26.61 -8.11
C MET A 722 6.68 -25.67 -8.86
N PRO A 723 6.36 -25.97 -10.14
CA PRO A 723 5.39 -25.22 -10.92
C PRO A 723 4.01 -25.19 -10.26
N GLY A 724 3.39 -24.01 -10.13
CA GLY A 724 1.99 -23.89 -9.75
C GLY A 724 1.05 -24.29 -10.88
N LEU A 725 -0.19 -24.63 -10.49
CA LEU A 725 -1.28 -24.96 -11.40
C LEU A 725 -2.57 -24.32 -10.91
N GLU A 726 -3.21 -23.53 -11.77
CA GLU A 726 -4.50 -22.87 -11.50
C GLU A 726 -5.48 -23.20 -12.62
N ILE A 727 -6.73 -23.52 -12.29
CA ILE A 727 -7.79 -23.86 -13.26
C ILE A 727 -9.08 -23.15 -12.85
N TYR A 728 -9.70 -22.48 -13.79
CA TYR A 728 -10.90 -21.67 -13.60
C TYR A 728 -11.90 -21.96 -14.71
N ALA A 729 -13.15 -22.25 -14.36
CA ALA A 729 -14.25 -22.35 -15.29
C ALA A 729 -15.33 -21.34 -14.89
N SER A 730 -15.57 -20.35 -15.75
CA SER A 730 -16.50 -19.26 -15.52
C SER A 730 -17.77 -19.45 -16.32
N SER A 731 -18.88 -19.04 -15.73
CA SER A 731 -20.22 -18.97 -16.31
C SER A 731 -20.88 -17.64 -15.89
N PRO A 732 -21.98 -17.19 -16.51
CA PRO A 732 -22.70 -15.99 -16.06
C PRO A 732 -23.05 -15.99 -14.57
N SER A 733 -23.52 -17.13 -14.05
CA SER A 733 -24.05 -17.24 -12.70
C SER A 733 -23.03 -17.71 -11.67
N PHE A 734 -21.90 -18.28 -12.08
CA PHE A 734 -20.91 -18.82 -11.15
C PHE A 734 -19.50 -18.95 -11.75
N GLN A 735 -18.51 -19.11 -10.88
CA GLN A 735 -17.17 -19.53 -11.24
C GLN A 735 -16.77 -20.77 -10.42
N LEU A 736 -16.37 -21.84 -11.09
CA LEU A 736 -15.68 -22.96 -10.49
C LEU A 736 -14.18 -22.67 -10.47
N THR A 737 -13.57 -22.81 -9.30
CA THR A 737 -12.12 -22.65 -9.13
C THR A 737 -11.52 -23.92 -8.59
N ALA A 738 -10.47 -24.41 -9.24
CA ALA A 738 -9.66 -25.50 -8.72
C ALA A 738 -8.73 -25.01 -7.61
N GLY A 739 -8.59 -25.80 -6.56
CA GLY A 739 -7.68 -25.55 -5.44
C GLY A 739 -6.19 -25.67 -5.77
N GLY A 740 -5.85 -26.21 -6.93
CA GLY A 740 -4.47 -26.35 -7.41
C GLY A 740 -3.74 -27.52 -6.73
N ILE A 741 -2.42 -27.39 -6.57
CA ILE A 741 -1.55 -28.43 -6.01
C ILE A 741 -0.66 -27.86 -4.91
N TRP A 742 -0.18 -28.74 -4.04
CA TRP A 742 0.94 -28.39 -3.16
C TRP A 742 2.21 -28.10 -3.97
N GLY A 743 3.01 -27.13 -3.51
CA GLY A 743 4.31 -26.84 -4.08
C GLY A 743 5.33 -26.50 -2.99
N ASN A 744 6.57 -26.98 -3.13
CA ASN A 744 7.68 -26.59 -2.27
C ASN A 744 7.93 -25.07 -2.32
N SER A 745 8.76 -24.51 -1.44
CA SER A 745 9.00 -23.06 -1.46
C SER A 745 9.77 -22.56 -2.68
N GLY A 746 10.72 -23.37 -3.17
CA GLY A 746 11.73 -22.93 -4.14
C GLY A 746 12.93 -22.19 -3.52
N TYR A 747 12.85 -21.85 -2.23
CA TYR A 747 13.93 -21.23 -1.45
C TYR A 747 14.76 -22.26 -0.66
N GLY A 748 14.21 -23.44 -0.43
CA GLY A 748 14.76 -24.46 0.45
C GLY A 748 14.36 -24.26 1.92
N MET A 749 14.76 -25.19 2.78
CA MET A 749 14.51 -25.15 4.24
C MET A 749 13.02 -25.19 4.63
N ASP A 750 12.20 -25.85 3.81
CA ASP A 750 10.74 -25.98 4.01
C ASP A 750 10.41 -26.65 5.34
N GLU A 751 11.22 -27.62 5.77
CA GLU A 751 11.06 -28.30 7.05
C GLU A 751 11.35 -27.40 8.26
N VAL A 752 12.18 -26.36 8.09
CA VAL A 752 12.63 -25.48 9.19
C VAL A 752 11.73 -24.26 9.33
N ARG A 753 11.30 -23.66 8.21
CA ARG A 753 10.44 -22.45 8.21
C ARG A 753 8.95 -22.74 8.01
N GLY A 754 8.60 -24.00 7.74
CA GLY A 754 7.23 -24.50 7.73
C GLY A 754 6.31 -23.78 6.74
N SER A 755 5.04 -23.64 7.12
CA SER A 755 3.94 -23.17 6.25
C SER A 755 4.04 -21.71 5.80
N LYS A 756 5.07 -20.98 6.24
CA LYS A 756 5.37 -19.63 5.74
C LYS A 756 6.05 -19.63 4.38
N LEU A 757 6.68 -20.74 3.98
CA LEU A 757 7.48 -20.80 2.74
C LEU A 757 6.90 -21.66 1.62
N TYR A 758 6.15 -22.73 1.92
CA TYR A 758 5.58 -23.60 0.88
C TYR A 758 4.16 -23.18 0.47
N GLY A 759 3.72 -23.63 -0.71
CA GLY A 759 2.36 -23.42 -1.22
C GLY A 759 1.38 -24.47 -0.73
N ARG A 760 0.11 -24.08 -0.55
CA ARG A 760 -0.97 -24.99 -0.14
C ARG A 760 -2.05 -25.02 -1.21
N ALA A 761 -2.46 -26.23 -1.60
CA ALA A 761 -3.68 -26.41 -2.37
C ALA A 761 -4.87 -25.88 -1.54
N GLN A 762 -5.74 -25.11 -2.18
CA GLN A 762 -6.98 -24.59 -1.60
C GLN A 762 -8.14 -25.57 -1.84
N ALA A 763 -9.34 -25.23 -1.38
CA ALA A 763 -10.54 -25.98 -1.73
C ALA A 763 -10.91 -25.74 -3.21
N THR A 764 -11.45 -26.76 -3.88
CA THR A 764 -12.17 -26.54 -5.14
C THR A 764 -13.52 -25.93 -4.81
N THR A 765 -13.86 -24.75 -5.34
CA THR A 765 -15.04 -23.99 -4.91
C THR A 765 -15.97 -23.63 -6.07
N LEU A 766 -17.28 -23.71 -5.83
CA LEU A 766 -18.32 -23.13 -6.68
C LEU A 766 -18.70 -21.77 -6.10
N MET A 767 -18.28 -20.68 -6.74
CA MET A 767 -18.54 -19.30 -6.31
C MET A 767 -19.62 -18.64 -7.16
N PRO A 768 -20.84 -18.40 -6.62
CA PRO A 768 -21.88 -17.68 -7.34
C PRO A 768 -21.48 -16.23 -7.66
N THR A 769 -21.89 -15.71 -8.83
CA THR A 769 -21.65 -14.32 -9.25
C THR A 769 -22.44 -13.34 -8.39
N ARG A 770 -23.66 -13.72 -7.99
CA ARG A 770 -24.53 -12.92 -7.10
C ARG A 770 -24.35 -13.35 -5.64
N ASN A 771 -24.70 -12.46 -4.71
CA ASN A 771 -24.77 -12.79 -3.29
C ASN A 771 -26.18 -13.24 -2.90
N THR A 772 -26.26 -14.12 -1.89
CA THR A 772 -27.52 -14.42 -1.20
C THR A 772 -27.97 -13.21 -0.36
N PRO A 773 -29.28 -12.90 -0.26
CA PRO A 773 -29.75 -11.70 0.43
C PRO A 773 -29.27 -11.63 1.88
N GLY A 774 -28.73 -10.47 2.28
CA GLY A 774 -28.22 -10.23 3.62
C GLY A 774 -26.90 -10.94 3.97
N ARG A 775 -26.22 -11.55 3.00
CA ARG A 775 -24.96 -12.29 3.21
C ARG A 775 -23.88 -11.87 2.22
N GLU A 776 -22.71 -11.53 2.72
CA GLU A 776 -21.48 -11.52 1.92
C GLU A 776 -21.11 -12.96 1.58
N THR A 777 -20.64 -13.24 0.36
CA THR A 777 -20.14 -14.58 0.02
C THR A 777 -18.78 -14.83 0.67
N ARG A 778 -18.73 -15.73 1.66
CA ARG A 778 -17.50 -16.19 2.34
C ARG A 778 -17.09 -17.59 1.90
N THR A 779 -15.87 -18.03 2.23
CA THR A 779 -15.40 -19.41 1.95
C THR A 779 -16.35 -20.45 2.51
N ASP A 780 -16.82 -20.26 3.75
CA ASP A 780 -17.79 -21.16 4.39
C ASP A 780 -19.18 -21.16 3.75
N ASP A 781 -19.50 -20.17 2.93
CA ASP A 781 -20.77 -20.09 2.20
C ASP A 781 -20.74 -20.79 0.83
N LEU A 782 -19.61 -21.37 0.43
CA LEU A 782 -19.44 -22.01 -0.87
C LEU A 782 -19.65 -23.53 -0.79
N ILE A 783 -20.28 -24.09 -1.82
CA ILE A 783 -20.18 -25.53 -2.10
C ILE A 783 -18.73 -25.81 -2.53
N ARG A 784 -18.05 -26.71 -1.83
CA ARG A 784 -16.62 -26.91 -2.02
C ARG A 784 -16.15 -28.32 -1.73
N PHE A 785 -15.01 -28.69 -2.30
CA PHE A 785 -14.23 -29.85 -1.91
C PHE A 785 -12.97 -29.38 -1.21
N ASP A 786 -12.86 -29.62 0.11
CA ASP A 786 -11.67 -29.22 0.86
C ASP A 786 -10.44 -30.02 0.40
N GLY A 787 -10.61 -31.23 -0.14
CA GLY A 787 -9.52 -32.09 -0.59
C GLY A 787 -8.95 -32.97 0.52
N PHE A 788 -7.79 -33.55 0.28
CA PHE A 788 -7.16 -34.51 1.19
C PHE A 788 -6.59 -33.83 2.44
N HIS A 789 -6.74 -34.43 3.62
CA HIS A 789 -6.11 -33.94 4.85
C HIS A 789 -5.48 -35.11 5.63
N ASN A 790 -4.14 -35.16 5.66
CA ASN A 790 -3.42 -35.99 6.61
C ASN A 790 -2.95 -35.10 7.77
N SER A 791 -3.50 -35.36 8.96
CA SER A 791 -3.10 -34.88 10.29
C SER A 791 -1.79 -34.06 10.36
N GLY A 792 -1.88 -32.76 10.06
CA GLY A 792 -1.08 -31.68 10.65
C GLY A 792 0.45 -31.68 10.51
N GLY A 793 1.04 -32.07 9.38
CA GLY A 793 2.50 -32.00 9.16
C GLY A 793 2.92 -31.92 7.69
N PRO A 794 4.20 -32.23 7.34
CA PRO A 794 4.74 -32.33 5.96
C PRO A 794 3.97 -33.28 5.00
N ALA A 795 2.82 -33.80 5.43
CA ALA A 795 1.92 -34.74 4.78
C ALA A 795 0.84 -34.08 3.89
N ASP A 796 0.89 -32.76 3.67
CA ASP A 796 0.01 -32.04 2.71
C ASP A 796 0.61 -31.99 1.28
N ARG A 797 1.78 -32.64 1.08
CA ARG A 797 2.53 -32.68 -0.19
C ARG A 797 1.79 -33.37 -1.34
N ASP A 798 0.89 -34.29 -1.00
CA ASP A 798 0.11 -35.09 -1.94
C ASP A 798 -1.26 -34.45 -2.24
N ARG A 799 -1.53 -33.23 -1.73
CA ARG A 799 -2.83 -32.57 -1.90
C ARG A 799 -2.96 -31.99 -3.32
N VAL A 800 -3.86 -32.58 -4.10
CA VAL A 800 -4.20 -32.20 -5.48
C VAL A 800 -5.71 -31.92 -5.57
N ASN A 801 -6.07 -30.67 -5.85
CA ASN A 801 -7.46 -30.21 -6.03
C ASN A 801 -7.61 -29.56 -7.41
N THR A 802 -7.40 -30.34 -8.48
CA THR A 802 -7.36 -29.86 -9.88
C THR A 802 -8.55 -30.34 -10.73
N CYS A 803 -9.53 -31.01 -10.14
CA CYS A 803 -10.67 -31.58 -10.86
C CYS A 803 -11.76 -30.54 -11.14
N VAL A 804 -11.54 -29.70 -12.16
CA VAL A 804 -12.50 -28.72 -12.67
C VAL A 804 -12.45 -28.69 -14.20
N SER A 805 -13.61 -28.80 -14.85
CA SER A 805 -13.77 -28.51 -16.28
C SER A 805 -15.23 -28.14 -16.57
N GLY A 806 -15.46 -27.01 -17.23
CA GLY A 806 -16.81 -26.50 -17.48
C GLY A 806 -17.63 -26.38 -16.18
N GLY A 807 -18.86 -26.88 -16.21
CA GLY A 807 -19.72 -26.96 -15.03
C GLY A 807 -19.41 -28.14 -14.09
N PHE A 808 -18.44 -28.99 -14.40
CA PHE A 808 -18.12 -30.21 -13.65
C PHE A 808 -16.94 -30.00 -12.69
N ALA A 809 -17.07 -30.52 -11.47
CA ALA A 809 -15.99 -30.63 -10.50
C ALA A 809 -16.07 -31.94 -9.71
N CYS A 810 -14.94 -32.38 -9.17
CA CYS A 810 -14.89 -33.55 -8.30
C CYS A 810 -13.88 -33.38 -7.18
N GLY A 811 -14.00 -34.18 -6.12
CA GLY A 811 -13.02 -34.14 -5.05
C GLY A 811 -13.39 -34.91 -3.80
N LEU A 812 -12.63 -34.60 -2.76
CA LEU A 812 -12.72 -35.18 -1.43
C LEU A 812 -13.26 -34.13 -0.45
N ARG A 813 -13.88 -34.58 0.65
CA ARG A 813 -14.45 -33.74 1.70
C ARG A 813 -15.38 -32.66 1.16
N LEU A 814 -16.44 -33.08 0.46
CA LEU A 814 -17.52 -32.23 -0.01
C LEU A 814 -18.18 -31.53 1.18
N VAL A 815 -18.27 -30.21 1.09
CA VAL A 815 -19.03 -29.35 1.99
C VAL A 815 -20.15 -28.70 1.20
N VAL A 816 -21.37 -28.85 1.70
CA VAL A 816 -22.57 -28.17 1.17
C VAL A 816 -23.13 -27.33 2.31
N PRO A 817 -23.02 -25.99 2.24
CA PRO A 817 -23.53 -25.11 3.28
C PRO A 817 -25.01 -25.35 3.58
N GLN A 818 -25.34 -25.47 4.86
CA GLN A 818 -26.70 -25.81 5.30
C GLN A 818 -27.74 -24.78 4.82
N PHE A 819 -27.40 -23.48 4.83
CA PHE A 819 -28.32 -22.44 4.37
C PHE A 819 -28.67 -22.57 2.87
N LEU A 820 -27.78 -23.12 2.04
CA LEU A 820 -28.09 -23.37 0.63
C LEU A 820 -29.12 -24.50 0.50
N ARG A 821 -29.08 -25.51 1.39
CA ARG A 821 -30.11 -26.57 1.44
C ARG A 821 -31.47 -26.02 1.88
N GLU A 822 -31.48 -24.96 2.68
CA GLU A 822 -32.68 -24.32 3.22
C GLU A 822 -33.30 -23.31 2.24
N CYS A 823 -32.48 -22.53 1.53
CA CYS A 823 -32.99 -21.53 0.58
C CYS A 823 -33.37 -22.14 -0.79
N ALA A 824 -32.77 -23.26 -1.17
CA ALA A 824 -32.97 -23.87 -2.48
C ALA A 824 -34.28 -24.66 -2.56
N GLN A 825 -34.81 -24.79 -3.78
CA GLN A 825 -35.71 -25.91 -4.06
C GLN A 825 -34.83 -27.16 -4.18
N ARG A 826 -35.00 -28.10 -3.25
CA ARG A 826 -34.12 -29.25 -3.03
C ARG A 826 -34.83 -30.57 -3.35
N VAL A 827 -34.17 -31.42 -4.12
CA VAL A 827 -34.62 -32.79 -4.42
C VAL A 827 -33.51 -33.76 -4.03
N VAL A 828 -33.84 -34.78 -3.24
CA VAL A 828 -32.88 -35.82 -2.82
C VAL A 828 -33.43 -37.18 -3.26
N GLU A 829 -32.64 -37.89 -4.06
CA GLU A 829 -33.05 -39.18 -4.62
C GLU A 829 -31.85 -40.13 -4.66
N ALA A 830 -31.95 -41.23 -3.90
CA ALA A 830 -30.83 -42.14 -3.66
C ALA A 830 -29.58 -41.38 -3.17
N ARG A 831 -28.49 -41.35 -3.96
CA ARG A 831 -27.24 -40.64 -3.65
C ARG A 831 -27.14 -39.25 -4.28
N TRP A 832 -28.16 -38.84 -5.02
CA TRP A 832 -28.18 -37.52 -5.66
C TRP A 832 -28.87 -36.50 -4.76
N GLU A 833 -28.25 -35.32 -4.68
CA GLU A 833 -28.82 -34.12 -4.11
C GLU A 833 -28.81 -33.02 -5.19
N PHE A 834 -30.00 -32.52 -5.53
CA PHE A 834 -30.20 -31.47 -6.52
C PHE A 834 -30.66 -30.20 -5.84
N LEU A 835 -30.00 -29.09 -6.16
CA LEU A 835 -30.28 -27.77 -5.62
C LEU A 835 -30.62 -26.81 -6.77
N ASN A 836 -31.83 -26.29 -6.78
CA ASN A 836 -32.17 -25.10 -7.54
C ASN A 836 -31.83 -23.88 -6.68
N LEU A 837 -30.69 -23.24 -6.96
CA LEU A 837 -30.26 -22.02 -6.27
C LEU A 837 -30.82 -20.74 -6.93
N ASN A 838 -31.59 -20.89 -8.01
CA ASN A 838 -32.29 -19.79 -8.68
C ASN A 838 -33.68 -19.56 -8.07
N THR A 839 -33.73 -19.40 -6.74
CA THR A 839 -34.94 -19.06 -5.99
C THR A 839 -34.80 -17.67 -5.37
N PRO A 840 -35.91 -16.94 -5.12
CA PRO A 840 -35.85 -15.66 -4.42
C PRO A 840 -35.16 -15.75 -3.06
N ALA A 841 -35.37 -16.85 -2.32
CA ALA A 841 -34.75 -17.09 -1.02
C ALA A 841 -33.21 -17.22 -1.11
N CYS A 842 -32.68 -17.80 -2.19
CA CYS A 842 -31.23 -17.85 -2.42
C CYS A 842 -30.68 -16.57 -3.07
N GLY A 843 -31.53 -15.62 -3.49
CA GLY A 843 -31.12 -14.41 -4.21
C GLY A 843 -31.09 -14.53 -5.72
N ASN A 844 -31.81 -15.52 -6.28
CA ASN A 844 -31.83 -15.83 -7.71
C ASN A 844 -30.40 -15.97 -8.26
N LEU A 845 -29.65 -16.93 -7.69
CA LEU A 845 -28.25 -17.16 -8.04
C LEU A 845 -28.05 -17.67 -9.47
N GLY A 846 -29.11 -18.04 -10.19
CA GLY A 846 -29.04 -18.41 -11.61
C GLY A 846 -28.45 -19.79 -11.90
N VAL A 847 -28.24 -20.62 -10.88
CA VAL A 847 -27.53 -21.91 -11.04
C VAL A 847 -28.33 -23.08 -10.47
N TYR A 848 -28.28 -24.21 -11.18
CA TYR A 848 -28.69 -25.51 -10.67
C TYR A 848 -27.45 -26.36 -10.38
N VAL A 849 -27.49 -27.11 -9.28
CA VAL A 849 -26.37 -27.95 -8.84
C VAL A 849 -26.85 -29.38 -8.63
N ALA A 850 -26.17 -30.35 -9.23
CA ALA A 850 -26.31 -31.76 -8.96
C ALA A 850 -25.08 -32.26 -8.20
N LEU A 851 -25.32 -32.96 -7.10
CA LEU A 851 -24.28 -33.53 -6.24
C LEU A 851 -24.50 -35.03 -6.15
N ASN A 852 -23.44 -35.82 -6.34
CA ASN A 852 -23.44 -37.23 -6.00
C ASN A 852 -22.25 -37.50 -5.10
N SER A 853 -22.52 -38.02 -3.90
CA SER A 853 -21.49 -38.16 -2.87
C SER A 853 -21.63 -39.46 -2.08
N VAL A 854 -20.49 -39.90 -1.53
CA VAL A 854 -20.35 -41.10 -0.71
C VAL A 854 -19.49 -40.75 0.50
N ASP A 855 -19.99 -41.02 1.70
CA ASP A 855 -19.17 -40.96 2.90
C ASP A 855 -18.26 -42.18 2.97
N LYS A 856 -16.93 -41.98 2.96
CA LYS A 856 -15.95 -43.06 3.06
C LYS A 856 -15.60 -43.41 4.51
N ALA A 857 -16.21 -42.77 5.51
CA ALA A 857 -15.97 -42.92 6.96
C ALA A 857 -14.51 -42.72 7.41
N SER A 858 -13.58 -42.44 6.50
CA SER A 858 -12.17 -42.17 6.78
C SER A 858 -11.94 -40.68 7.03
N ALA A 859 -11.16 -40.35 8.06
CA ALA A 859 -10.80 -38.97 8.38
C ALA A 859 -10.05 -38.25 7.24
N SER A 860 -9.34 -38.99 6.40
CA SER A 860 -8.52 -38.44 5.31
C SER A 860 -9.31 -38.08 4.04
N HIS A 861 -10.37 -38.84 3.72
CA HIS A 861 -11.19 -38.60 2.51
C HIS A 861 -12.54 -37.94 2.80
N GLY A 862 -13.13 -38.18 3.98
CA GLY A 862 -14.47 -37.72 4.33
C GLY A 862 -15.54 -38.08 3.29
N VAL A 863 -16.43 -37.12 3.00
CA VAL A 863 -17.45 -37.23 1.96
C VAL A 863 -16.80 -36.97 0.59
N VAL A 864 -16.73 -37.98 -0.26
CA VAL A 864 -16.16 -37.86 -1.61
C VAL A 864 -17.27 -37.74 -2.65
N GLY A 865 -17.01 -37.09 -3.78
CA GLY A 865 -18.06 -36.97 -4.78
C GLY A 865 -17.75 -36.14 -6.01
N VAL A 866 -18.83 -35.88 -6.74
CA VAL A 866 -18.86 -35.02 -7.92
C VAL A 866 -19.92 -33.94 -7.77
N LEU A 867 -19.69 -32.84 -8.45
CA LEU A 867 -20.57 -31.70 -8.58
C LEU A 867 -20.73 -31.37 -10.06
N HIS A 868 -21.96 -31.08 -10.48
CA HIS A 868 -22.26 -30.48 -11.76
C HIS A 868 -23.15 -29.25 -11.58
N ALA A 869 -22.66 -28.08 -11.99
CA ALA A 869 -23.36 -26.81 -11.97
C ALA A 869 -23.70 -26.37 -13.39
N VAL A 870 -24.94 -25.90 -13.61
CA VAL A 870 -25.42 -25.42 -14.91
C VAL A 870 -26.23 -24.15 -14.74
N GLU A 871 -26.21 -23.27 -15.75
CA GLU A 871 -27.08 -22.10 -15.81
C GLU A 871 -28.55 -22.52 -15.80
N SER A 872 -29.36 -21.90 -14.95
CA SER A 872 -30.80 -22.19 -14.82
C SER A 872 -31.61 -21.86 -16.08
N THR A 873 -31.02 -21.13 -17.02
CA THR A 873 -31.61 -20.81 -18.33
C THR A 873 -31.44 -21.93 -19.35
N THR A 874 -30.58 -22.92 -19.09
CA THR A 874 -30.26 -23.99 -20.04
C THR A 874 -31.40 -25.00 -20.19
N MET A 875 -32.09 -25.29 -19.09
CA MET A 875 -33.23 -26.22 -19.01
C MET A 875 -34.01 -25.95 -17.73
N ASP A 876 -35.23 -26.48 -17.60
CA ASP A 876 -35.94 -26.41 -16.32
C ASP A 876 -35.36 -27.37 -15.27
N PHE A 877 -35.66 -27.12 -13.99
CA PHE A 877 -35.09 -27.89 -12.88
C PHE A 877 -35.54 -29.36 -12.88
N THR A 878 -36.72 -29.67 -13.42
CA THR A 878 -37.23 -31.04 -13.50
C THR A 878 -36.46 -31.85 -14.53
N ALA A 879 -36.27 -31.28 -15.73
CA ALA A 879 -35.46 -31.85 -16.78
C ALA A 879 -34.00 -32.03 -16.33
N PHE A 880 -33.44 -31.05 -15.62
CA PHE A 880 -32.07 -31.10 -15.10
C PHE A 880 -31.82 -32.34 -14.23
N HIS A 881 -32.64 -32.57 -13.19
CA HIS A 881 -32.40 -33.69 -12.29
C HIS A 881 -32.81 -35.04 -12.92
N THR A 882 -33.88 -35.07 -13.72
CA THR A 882 -34.31 -36.29 -14.43
C THR A 882 -33.22 -36.78 -15.39
N ARG A 883 -32.73 -35.89 -16.26
CA ARG A 883 -31.70 -36.22 -17.25
C ARG A 883 -30.37 -36.57 -16.59
N THR A 884 -29.98 -35.86 -15.52
CA THR A 884 -28.76 -36.20 -14.77
C THR A 884 -28.81 -37.64 -14.26
N ARG A 885 -29.96 -38.10 -13.76
CA ARG A 885 -30.11 -39.47 -13.26
C ARG A 885 -30.07 -40.50 -14.38
N GLU A 886 -30.86 -40.28 -15.44
CA GLU A 886 -30.97 -41.21 -16.56
C GLU A 886 -29.64 -41.43 -17.29
N LEU A 887 -28.82 -40.38 -17.39
CA LEU A 887 -27.49 -40.46 -18.00
C LEU A 887 -26.42 -41.12 -17.09
N ASN A 888 -26.69 -41.26 -15.79
CA ASN A 888 -25.74 -41.79 -14.82
C ASN A 888 -26.32 -42.93 -13.96
N PRO A 889 -26.88 -44.00 -14.55
CA PRO A 889 -27.55 -45.07 -13.80
C PRO A 889 -26.58 -45.85 -12.90
N ASN A 890 -25.29 -45.85 -13.21
CA ASN A 890 -24.26 -46.63 -12.49
C ASN A 890 -23.46 -45.80 -11.48
N LEU A 891 -23.50 -44.47 -11.55
CA LEU A 891 -22.79 -43.58 -10.61
C LEU A 891 -23.44 -43.58 -9.22
N THR A 892 -24.60 -44.21 -9.08
CA THR A 892 -25.30 -44.47 -7.82
C THR A 892 -24.68 -45.63 -7.02
N ASN A 893 -23.87 -46.51 -7.64
CA ASN A 893 -23.41 -47.75 -7.01
C ASN A 893 -22.08 -47.59 -6.26
N GLU A 894 -21.01 -47.03 -6.85
CA GLU A 894 -19.77 -46.67 -6.12
C GLU A 894 -19.00 -45.52 -6.79
N ILE A 895 -18.65 -44.49 -6.01
CA ILE A 895 -17.58 -43.54 -6.36
C ILE A 895 -16.30 -44.08 -5.70
N SER A 896 -15.34 -44.53 -6.52
CA SER A 896 -14.04 -45.00 -6.06
C SER A 896 -13.06 -43.82 -5.93
N THR A 897 -12.19 -43.89 -4.93
CA THR A 897 -11.04 -42.98 -4.86
C THR A 897 -9.89 -43.47 -5.74
N GLN A 898 -9.81 -44.77 -6.03
CA GLN A 898 -8.69 -45.42 -6.72
C GLN A 898 -8.93 -45.62 -8.22
N GLU A 899 -10.17 -45.90 -8.61
CA GLU A 899 -10.57 -46.18 -9.99
C GLU A 899 -11.17 -44.94 -10.67
N ALA A 900 -11.04 -44.87 -11.99
CA ALA A 900 -11.64 -43.79 -12.76
C ALA A 900 -13.18 -43.92 -12.79
N GLY A 901 -13.87 -42.86 -12.39
CA GLY A 901 -15.31 -42.71 -12.54
C GLY A 901 -15.69 -42.13 -13.91
N LEU A 902 -16.96 -42.28 -14.27
CA LEU A 902 -17.54 -41.69 -15.46
C LEU A 902 -18.81 -40.93 -15.10
N MET A 903 -18.92 -39.67 -15.53
CA MET A 903 -20.13 -38.86 -15.40
C MET A 903 -20.51 -38.28 -16.75
N THR A 904 -21.80 -38.38 -17.11
CA THR A 904 -22.38 -37.65 -18.24
C THR A 904 -23.32 -36.57 -17.70
N THR A 905 -23.01 -35.31 -17.92
CA THR A 905 -23.77 -34.17 -17.39
C THR A 905 -25.07 -33.94 -18.17
N ALA A 906 -26.04 -33.27 -17.55
CA ALA A 906 -27.35 -33.02 -18.17
C ALA A 906 -27.30 -32.15 -19.43
N ASP A 907 -26.26 -31.33 -19.58
CA ASP A 907 -25.97 -30.54 -20.79
C ASP A 907 -25.26 -31.36 -21.88
N GLY A 908 -24.95 -32.64 -21.63
CA GLY A 908 -24.50 -33.61 -22.64
C GLY A 908 -22.99 -33.87 -22.67
N HIS A 909 -22.20 -33.27 -21.78
CA HIS A 909 -20.77 -33.52 -21.70
C HIS A 909 -20.44 -34.79 -20.91
N ARG A 910 -19.40 -35.50 -21.32
CA ARG A 910 -18.96 -36.76 -20.68
C ARG A 910 -17.56 -36.60 -20.09
N TYR A 911 -17.44 -36.81 -18.78
CA TYR A 911 -16.21 -36.68 -18.02
C TYR A 911 -15.77 -38.04 -17.49
N GLN A 912 -14.53 -38.43 -17.80
CA GLN A 912 -13.83 -39.49 -17.08
C GLN A 912 -12.93 -38.83 -16.04
N PHE A 913 -13.04 -39.22 -14.78
CA PHE A 913 -12.35 -38.54 -13.68
C PHE A 913 -11.80 -39.52 -12.65
N LYS A 914 -10.83 -39.08 -11.85
CA LYS A 914 -10.29 -39.78 -10.70
C LYS A 914 -10.19 -38.81 -9.53
N LEU A 915 -10.46 -39.27 -8.31
CA LEU A 915 -10.51 -38.39 -7.14
C LEU A 915 -9.16 -38.20 -6.44
N ASN A 916 -8.15 -39.00 -6.77
CA ASN A 916 -6.80 -38.87 -6.25
C ASN A 916 -5.75 -39.23 -7.32
N THR A 917 -4.50 -38.91 -7.03
CA THR A 917 -3.34 -39.27 -7.85
C THR A 917 -2.10 -39.31 -6.96
N ASN A 918 -1.09 -40.10 -7.36
CA ASN A 918 0.24 -40.10 -6.74
C ASN A 918 1.23 -39.19 -7.50
N ASP A 919 0.79 -38.59 -8.61
CA ASP A 919 1.53 -37.62 -9.41
C ASP A 919 0.73 -36.31 -9.41
N ASN A 920 1.30 -35.26 -8.81
CA ASN A 920 0.65 -33.96 -8.66
C ASN A 920 0.27 -33.31 -10.01
N TYR A 921 0.88 -33.72 -11.12
CA TYR A 921 0.62 -33.16 -12.45
C TYR A 921 -0.18 -34.10 -13.37
N ASP A 922 -0.56 -35.28 -12.89
CA ASP A 922 -1.50 -36.16 -13.58
C ASP A 922 -2.93 -35.59 -13.45
N PRO A 923 -3.65 -35.31 -14.55
CA PRO A 923 -4.93 -34.62 -14.47
C PRO A 923 -5.99 -35.47 -13.77
N LEU A 924 -6.73 -34.88 -12.81
CA LEU A 924 -7.83 -35.57 -12.15
C LEU A 924 -9.03 -35.81 -13.08
N ILE A 925 -9.20 -34.98 -14.12
CA ILE A 925 -10.10 -35.27 -15.23
C ILE A 925 -9.27 -35.95 -16.33
N LYS A 926 -9.52 -37.23 -16.57
CA LYS A 926 -8.77 -38.06 -17.53
C LYS A 926 -9.19 -37.80 -18.97
N SER A 927 -10.48 -37.57 -19.21
CA SER A 927 -10.99 -37.19 -20.53
C SER A 927 -12.28 -36.37 -20.45
N VAL A 928 -12.50 -35.53 -21.46
CA VAL A 928 -13.71 -34.74 -21.67
C VAL A 928 -14.22 -35.05 -23.07
N ASP A 929 -15.46 -35.51 -23.20
CA ASP A 929 -16.08 -35.91 -24.48
C ASP A 929 -15.23 -36.90 -25.29
N GLY A 930 -14.56 -37.82 -24.57
CA GLY A 930 -13.66 -38.82 -25.15
C GLY A 930 -12.27 -38.29 -25.52
N GLN A 931 -12.01 -36.98 -25.37
CA GLN A 931 -10.69 -36.39 -25.58
C GLN A 931 -9.85 -36.50 -24.30
N PRO A 932 -8.71 -37.23 -24.34
CA PRO A 932 -7.86 -37.39 -23.17
C PRO A 932 -7.22 -36.06 -22.77
N GLN A 933 -7.12 -35.81 -21.47
CA GLN A 933 -6.41 -34.65 -20.94
C GLN A 933 -4.91 -34.96 -20.86
N PRO A 934 -4.03 -34.07 -21.37
CA PRO A 934 -2.60 -34.28 -21.31
C PRO A 934 -2.08 -34.12 -19.87
N HIS A 935 -0.90 -34.65 -19.61
CA HIS A 935 -0.19 -34.41 -18.38
C HIS A 935 0.14 -32.92 -18.22
N TRP A 936 -0.10 -32.34 -17.04
CA TRP A 936 -0.01 -30.88 -16.83
C TRP A 936 1.38 -30.31 -17.07
N THR A 937 2.45 -31.11 -16.99
CA THR A 937 3.82 -30.65 -17.31
C THR A 937 4.01 -30.26 -18.79
N THR A 938 3.07 -30.63 -19.67
CA THR A 938 3.08 -30.24 -21.09
C THR A 938 2.18 -29.03 -21.38
N ALA A 939 1.41 -28.58 -20.39
CA ALA A 939 0.52 -27.43 -20.54
C ALA A 939 1.33 -26.13 -20.69
N PRO A 940 0.84 -25.16 -21.46
CA PRO A 940 1.50 -23.87 -21.60
C PRO A 940 1.26 -22.98 -20.36
N LEU A 941 2.00 -21.86 -20.26
CA LEU A 941 1.82 -20.87 -19.20
C LEU A 941 0.36 -20.44 -19.02
N ALA A 942 -0.35 -20.19 -20.12
CA ALA A 942 -1.77 -19.88 -20.11
C ALA A 942 -2.47 -20.61 -21.26
N ALA A 943 -3.59 -21.26 -20.96
CA ALA A 943 -4.46 -21.89 -21.95
C ALA A 943 -5.91 -21.46 -21.74
N GLY A 944 -6.49 -20.82 -22.75
CA GLY A 944 -7.91 -20.49 -22.83
C GLY A 944 -8.21 -19.50 -23.97
N PRO A 945 -9.48 -19.12 -24.16
CA PRO A 945 -9.90 -18.34 -25.33
C PRO A 945 -9.50 -16.86 -25.31
N ILE A 946 -9.17 -16.31 -24.14
CA ILE A 946 -8.88 -14.88 -23.95
C ILE A 946 -7.38 -14.66 -23.81
N LEU A 947 -6.76 -15.27 -22.81
CA LEU A 947 -5.31 -15.31 -22.64
C LEU A 947 -4.77 -16.70 -23.00
N ARG A 948 -3.77 -16.75 -23.90
CA ARG A 948 -3.04 -17.98 -24.26
C ARG A 948 -1.55 -17.72 -24.39
N SER A 949 -0.72 -18.73 -24.21
CA SER A 949 0.72 -18.66 -24.46
C SER A 949 1.22 -19.79 -25.36
N ARG A 950 2.39 -19.59 -25.97
CA ARG A 950 3.13 -20.64 -26.68
C ARG A 950 4.11 -21.29 -25.71
N GLY A 951 3.67 -22.37 -25.05
CA GLY A 951 4.45 -23.03 -24.00
C GLY A 951 4.91 -22.04 -22.93
N HIS A 952 6.21 -22.08 -22.63
CA HIS A 952 6.91 -21.18 -21.70
C HIS A 952 7.97 -20.33 -22.41
N GLU A 953 7.75 -19.97 -23.68
CA GLU A 953 8.74 -19.24 -24.49
C GLU A 953 8.78 -17.73 -24.18
N GLY A 954 7.80 -17.20 -23.43
CA GLY A 954 7.64 -15.76 -23.22
C GLY A 954 6.79 -15.10 -24.30
N PHE A 955 5.92 -15.87 -24.96
CA PHE A 955 5.00 -15.39 -25.99
C PHE A 955 3.56 -15.60 -25.53
N LEU A 956 2.81 -14.51 -25.35
CA LEU A 956 1.41 -14.53 -24.93
C LEU A 956 0.53 -13.73 -25.88
N GLU A 957 -0.76 -14.08 -25.94
CA GLU A 957 -1.76 -13.36 -26.70
C GLU A 957 -3.00 -13.11 -25.84
N ILE A 958 -3.46 -11.86 -25.85
CA ILE A 958 -4.70 -11.40 -25.21
C ILE A 958 -5.70 -11.06 -26.31
N THR A 959 -6.73 -11.87 -26.44
CA THR A 959 -7.84 -11.67 -27.38
C THR A 959 -8.98 -10.91 -26.69
N HIS A 960 -9.51 -9.87 -27.33
CA HIS A 960 -10.65 -9.15 -26.79
C HIS A 960 -11.92 -10.03 -26.81
N PRO A 961 -12.72 -10.06 -25.73
CA PRO A 961 -13.92 -10.90 -25.66
C PRO A 961 -14.96 -10.65 -26.75
N GLU A 962 -15.18 -9.38 -27.11
CA GLU A 962 -16.30 -8.95 -27.97
C GLU A 962 -15.89 -8.69 -29.42
N CYS A 963 -14.57 -8.66 -29.72
CA CYS A 963 -14.08 -8.35 -31.06
C CYS A 963 -12.80 -9.14 -31.36
N ARG A 964 -12.47 -9.33 -32.64
CA ARG A 964 -11.29 -10.08 -33.07
C ARG A 964 -9.94 -9.37 -32.83
N ALA A 965 -9.92 -8.32 -32.01
CA ALA A 965 -8.69 -7.62 -31.65
C ALA A 965 -7.81 -8.53 -30.78
N THR A 966 -6.53 -8.62 -31.12
CA THR A 966 -5.55 -9.45 -30.38
C THR A 966 -4.31 -8.64 -30.08
N THR A 967 -3.91 -8.61 -28.81
CA THR A 967 -2.63 -8.05 -28.37
C THR A 967 -1.65 -9.17 -28.13
N THR A 968 -0.56 -9.20 -28.88
CA THR A 968 0.56 -10.12 -28.69
C THR A 968 1.59 -9.47 -27.78
N LEU A 969 1.98 -10.20 -26.73
CA LEU A 969 3.06 -9.88 -25.81
C LEU A 969 4.24 -10.82 -26.14
N ASP A 970 5.21 -10.34 -26.91
CA ASP A 970 6.36 -11.12 -27.36
C ASP A 970 7.62 -10.75 -26.57
N TYR A 971 7.98 -11.60 -25.63
CA TYR A 971 9.16 -11.49 -24.79
C TYR A 971 10.12 -12.66 -25.00
N ARG A 972 10.15 -13.26 -26.20
CA ARG A 972 11.11 -14.35 -26.52
C ARG A 972 12.56 -13.86 -26.58
N ASP A 973 12.77 -12.66 -27.11
CA ASP A 973 14.07 -11.98 -27.04
C ASP A 973 14.18 -11.27 -25.68
N PRO A 974 15.08 -11.71 -24.78
CA PRO A 974 15.21 -11.13 -23.45
C PRO A 974 15.60 -9.66 -23.48
N LEU A 975 16.22 -9.15 -24.53
CA LEU A 975 16.71 -7.76 -24.58
C LEU A 975 15.78 -6.81 -25.35
N ASN A 976 14.82 -7.37 -26.11
CA ASN A 976 13.95 -6.63 -27.00
C ASN A 976 12.49 -7.09 -26.91
N PRO A 977 11.83 -6.94 -25.73
CA PRO A 977 10.40 -7.21 -25.58
C PRO A 977 9.56 -6.34 -26.53
N ARG A 978 8.45 -6.89 -27.03
CA ARG A 978 7.55 -6.21 -27.97
C ARG A 978 6.09 -6.46 -27.61
N ILE A 979 5.28 -5.43 -27.80
CA ILE A 979 3.82 -5.52 -27.76
C ILE A 979 3.29 -5.12 -29.13
N THR A 980 2.44 -5.95 -29.72
CA THR A 980 1.78 -5.64 -30.99
C THR A 980 0.29 -5.90 -30.87
N THR A 981 -0.53 -4.89 -31.11
CA THR A 981 -2.00 -5.03 -31.14
C THR A 981 -2.49 -5.04 -32.58
N GLN A 982 -3.11 -6.14 -32.97
CA GLN A 982 -3.88 -6.22 -34.21
C GLN A 982 -5.27 -5.61 -33.93
N PRO A 983 -5.63 -4.50 -34.58
CA PRO A 983 -6.93 -3.88 -34.37
C PRO A 983 -8.04 -4.80 -34.90
N GLY A 984 -9.09 -4.95 -34.11
CA GLY A 984 -10.37 -5.49 -34.55
C GLY A 984 -11.41 -4.38 -34.55
N THR A 985 -12.52 -4.56 -35.27
CA THR A 985 -13.67 -3.67 -35.15
C THR A 985 -14.31 -3.87 -33.77
N CYS A 986 -14.03 -2.91 -32.89
CA CYS A 986 -14.66 -2.62 -31.62
C CYS A 986 -14.84 -1.08 -31.60
#